data_AF-A0A8T7MFJ2-F1
#
_entry.id   AF-A0A8T7MFJ2-F1
#
_cell.length_a   1.000
_cell.length_b   1.000
_cell.length_c   1.000
_cell.angle_alpha   90.00
_cell.angle_beta   90.00
_cell.angle_gamma   90.00
#
_symmetry.space_group_name_H-M   'P 1'
#
loop_
_entity.id
_entity.type
_entity.pdbx_description
1 polymer ?
#
loop_
_entity_poly.entity_id
_entity_poly.type
_entity_poly.pdbx_seq_one_letter_code
_entity_poly.pdbx_strand_id
1 'polypeptide(L)'
;MSLVPYLPTGKDSLELEELEQLYHEAEDAETRTYLQVVLLSQQGYSPNEIAQLTLLSEETVLNWLERYNRCQNKGIPVSSAKRGKIYLRVGLVSYFISLLITYYDSINFIFRGLVFGLWIIAIALCYYGLCQVDTRGEQVKFPIRKLSWREVSSLLANSRTHFQPDRLRKLPWRKIIPVVGVMVFTCFTSLLFLTSYPFNSIGDEMRDTGINGSQISRGEIKNIFAYGFGNAHGLIIPHFTSFFYRIFGNTLLTIRLPAALISIFDVLLLYLVIQKFFNKRAGWWAALILASLSLHLYYSRVELVVIFSSFWTTAILLALGYLLKNRSLKNFGRLGLILGFTLGFHASVRTFALLTLIIVAGIFLYYFWRKVKRTTLLNGFGLLLLLTLVGFGPRLLFSPPNIFFHTEALTEANQGSSASLLERVKYTIENYPKSLMVYIYEPVNVKSHNHQPVLPPPLAIFFVVGLVLALLPGGTQYKNPWITLVGLYALFLPFTNSAITNITNADYRLSPLWPIAAILTTYGLFEILARLRHLKIAPRLAYAGVAGITLLTIFYSTFWFFDSEIATYGMYRNMSEEKDGYQDYMVTYAIKTIQNNPLLKSQNSVCLIASPKNVGFLTLEQIKDQFDFFLPRTKVMIRKAGQEIADNQIYLANSCEQNLTTEDWIKLDYCGQPQKYSCPPGKKNFLIWVRPAASQTN
;
A
#
# COMPACT_ATOMS: atom_id res chain seq x y z
N MET A 1 53.45 4.95 20.36
CA MET A 1 52.66 3.95 19.62
C MET A 1 53.63 3.06 18.86
N SER A 2 53.79 1.80 19.28
CA SER A 2 54.62 0.83 18.58
C SER A 2 53.94 0.42 17.27
N LEU A 3 54.57 0.73 16.13
CA LEU A 3 54.11 0.36 14.80
C LEU A 3 54.08 -1.18 14.68
N VAL A 4 52.89 -1.75 14.70
CA VAL A 4 52.66 -3.12 14.26
C VAL A 4 52.91 -3.13 12.74
N PRO A 5 53.75 -4.03 12.20
CA PRO A 5 53.91 -4.14 10.75
C PRO A 5 52.54 -4.46 10.13
N TYR A 6 52.04 -3.54 9.30
CA TYR A 6 50.65 -3.55 8.82
C TYR A 6 50.35 -4.68 7.81
N LEU A 7 51.37 -5.39 7.33
CA LEU A 7 51.24 -6.53 6.43
C LEU A 7 52.29 -7.60 6.78
N PRO A 8 51.91 -8.90 6.81
CA PRO A 8 52.88 -9.97 6.91
C PRO A 8 53.75 -10.00 5.65
N THR A 9 55.05 -9.78 5.79
CA THR A 9 56.07 -9.72 4.73
C THR A 9 56.41 -11.09 4.11
N GLY A 10 55.40 -11.93 3.83
CA GLY A 10 55.62 -13.32 3.43
C GLY A 10 54.60 -13.89 2.44
N LYS A 11 54.01 -13.07 1.57
CA LYS A 11 53.08 -13.54 0.55
C LYS A 11 53.78 -13.88 -0.77
N ASP A 12 53.26 -14.92 -1.45
CA ASP A 12 53.75 -15.47 -2.71
C ASP A 12 54.03 -14.38 -3.75
N SER A 13 55.18 -14.46 -4.42
CA SER A 13 55.57 -13.60 -5.55
C SER A 13 54.50 -13.51 -6.64
N LEU A 14 53.63 -14.53 -6.75
CA LEU A 14 52.50 -14.59 -7.67
C LEU A 14 51.46 -13.48 -7.45
N GLU A 15 51.27 -13.00 -6.21
CA GLU A 15 50.31 -11.90 -5.93
C GLU A 15 50.85 -10.53 -6.38
N LEU A 16 52.17 -10.36 -6.46
CA LEU A 16 52.79 -9.08 -6.84
C LEU A 16 52.70 -8.87 -8.36
N GLU A 17 53.00 -9.89 -9.16
CA GLU A 17 52.89 -9.84 -10.63
C GLU A 17 51.45 -9.54 -11.09
N GLU A 18 50.44 -10.15 -10.45
CA GLU A 18 49.03 -9.85 -10.75
C GLU A 18 48.67 -8.38 -10.45
N LEU A 19 49.17 -7.82 -9.35
CA LEU A 19 48.93 -6.42 -8.99
C LEU A 19 49.62 -5.45 -9.95
N GLU A 20 50.84 -5.77 -10.40
CA GLU A 20 51.57 -4.99 -11.40
C GLU A 20 50.85 -5.03 -12.75
N GLN A 21 50.38 -6.20 -13.18
CA GLN A 21 49.59 -6.33 -14.39
C GLN A 21 48.30 -5.49 -14.30
N LEU A 22 47.55 -5.58 -13.20
CA LEU A 22 46.36 -4.77 -12.98
C LEU A 22 46.67 -3.26 -12.95
N TYR A 23 47.82 -2.86 -12.42
CA TYR A 23 48.26 -1.45 -12.41
C TYR A 23 48.48 -0.93 -13.84
N HIS A 24 49.11 -1.73 -14.70
CA HIS A 24 49.35 -1.37 -16.10
C HIS A 24 48.07 -1.40 -16.95
N GLU A 25 47.14 -2.32 -16.65
CA GLU A 25 45.84 -2.42 -17.34
C GLU A 25 44.82 -1.37 -16.87
N ALA A 26 45.05 -0.70 -15.73
CA ALA A 26 44.12 0.29 -15.20
C ALA A 26 44.02 1.53 -16.11
N GLU A 27 42.87 1.71 -16.76
CA GLU A 27 42.60 2.84 -17.66
C GLU A 27 42.39 4.17 -16.93
N ASP A 28 41.86 4.16 -15.70
CA ASP A 28 41.58 5.37 -14.93
C ASP A 28 42.65 5.68 -13.88
N ALA A 29 42.94 6.98 -13.71
CA ALA A 29 43.99 7.46 -12.83
C ALA A 29 43.74 7.11 -11.35
N GLU A 30 42.48 7.11 -10.88
CA GLU A 30 42.15 6.82 -9.49
C GLU A 30 42.43 5.36 -9.14
N THR A 31 42.00 4.41 -9.99
CA THR A 31 42.30 2.99 -9.86
C THR A 31 43.80 2.73 -9.94
N ARG A 32 44.50 3.42 -10.86
CA ARG A 32 45.95 3.31 -10.99
C ARG A 32 46.68 3.80 -9.73
N THR A 33 46.31 4.94 -9.17
CA THR A 33 46.87 5.45 -7.90
C THR A 33 46.54 4.51 -6.74
N TYR A 34 45.34 3.93 -6.69
CA TYR A 34 44.98 2.95 -5.65
C TYR A 34 45.84 1.69 -5.74
N LEU A 35 46.03 1.13 -6.93
CA LEU A 35 46.90 -0.02 -7.15
C LEU A 35 48.36 0.31 -6.85
N GLN A 36 48.81 1.52 -7.15
CA GLN A 36 50.14 2.02 -6.78
C GLN A 36 50.35 2.04 -5.26
N VAL A 37 49.37 2.54 -4.50
CA VAL A 37 49.41 2.55 -3.03
C VAL A 37 49.53 1.12 -2.48
N VAL A 38 48.77 0.18 -3.03
CA VAL A 38 48.83 -1.24 -2.61
C VAL A 38 50.17 -1.87 -2.97
N LEU A 39 50.67 -1.65 -4.19
CA LEU A 39 51.97 -2.16 -4.66
C LEU A 39 53.12 -1.65 -3.80
N LEU A 40 53.19 -0.34 -3.55
CA LEU A 40 54.20 0.25 -2.68
C LEU A 40 54.12 -0.31 -1.25
N SER A 41 52.91 -0.55 -0.73
CA SER A 41 52.76 -1.19 0.58
C SER A 41 53.25 -2.65 0.60
N GLN A 42 53.08 -3.41 -0.48
CA GLN A 42 53.61 -4.78 -0.61
C GLN A 42 55.13 -4.79 -0.80
N GLN A 43 55.69 -3.74 -1.41
CA GLN A 43 57.13 -3.53 -1.55
C GLN A 43 57.81 -3.04 -0.25
N GLY A 44 57.06 -2.85 0.84
CA GLY A 44 57.59 -2.53 2.15
C GLY A 44 57.68 -1.05 2.49
N TYR A 45 57.16 -0.15 1.65
CA TYR A 45 57.08 1.28 1.96
C TYR A 45 56.07 1.55 3.08
N SER A 46 56.42 2.45 4.00
CA SER A 46 55.53 2.92 5.06
C SER A 46 54.40 3.83 4.52
N PRO A 47 53.25 3.95 5.21
CA PRO A 47 52.16 4.82 4.76
C PRO A 47 52.57 6.27 4.47
N ASN A 48 53.53 6.81 5.23
CA ASN A 48 54.07 8.16 5.01
C ASN A 48 54.95 8.24 3.75
N GLU A 49 55.81 7.25 3.49
CA GLU A 49 56.59 7.18 2.25
C GLU A 49 55.68 7.02 1.03
N ILE A 50 54.66 6.17 1.12
CA ILE A 50 53.65 6.02 0.07
C ILE A 50 52.90 7.33 -0.17
N ALA A 51 52.52 8.04 0.89
CA ALA A 51 51.85 9.34 0.81
C ALA A 51 52.72 10.37 0.06
N GLN A 52 54.02 10.41 0.36
CA GLN A 52 54.98 11.27 -0.35
C GLN A 52 55.13 10.88 -1.82
N LEU A 53 55.26 9.59 -2.12
CA LEU A 53 55.44 9.08 -3.49
C LEU A 53 54.17 9.25 -4.36
N THR A 54 52.98 9.17 -3.76
CA THR A 54 51.71 9.25 -4.48
C THR A 54 51.04 10.62 -4.39
N LEU A 55 51.65 11.58 -3.69
CA LEU A 55 51.09 12.91 -3.41
C LEU A 55 49.72 12.86 -2.72
N LEU A 56 49.49 11.83 -1.90
CA LEU A 56 48.29 11.64 -1.09
C LEU A 56 48.55 12.04 0.36
N SER A 57 47.50 12.27 1.14
CA SER A 57 47.67 12.36 2.60
C SER A 57 47.88 10.96 3.19
N GLU A 58 48.67 10.87 4.27
CA GLU A 58 48.90 9.62 5.00
C GLU A 58 47.58 8.98 5.46
N GLU A 59 46.59 9.78 5.87
CA GLU A 59 45.25 9.31 6.22
C GLU A 59 44.52 8.65 5.03
N THR A 60 44.68 9.18 3.82
CA THR A 60 44.09 8.60 2.61
C THR A 60 44.73 7.25 2.30
N VAL A 61 46.06 7.17 2.38
CA VAL A 61 46.83 5.93 2.19
C VAL A 61 46.38 4.87 3.20
N LEU A 62 46.32 5.21 4.49
CA LEU A 62 45.88 4.30 5.55
C LEU A 62 44.45 3.79 5.30
N ASN A 63 43.52 4.67 4.93
CA ASN A 63 42.15 4.29 4.61
C ASN A 63 42.07 3.33 3.42
N TRP A 64 42.91 3.53 2.40
CA TRP A 64 42.98 2.67 1.22
C TRP A 64 43.57 1.29 1.55
N LEU A 65 44.66 1.23 2.30
CA LEU A 65 45.27 -0.03 2.74
C LEU A 65 44.34 -0.82 3.67
N GLU A 66 43.63 -0.16 4.60
CA GLU A 66 42.63 -0.81 5.45
C GLU A 66 41.46 -1.37 4.62
N ARG A 67 41.10 -0.71 3.52
CA ARG A 67 40.07 -1.19 2.58
C ARG A 67 40.56 -2.40 1.78
N TYR A 68 41.80 -2.39 1.31
CA TYR A 68 42.43 -3.52 0.63
C TYR A 68 42.48 -4.76 1.54
N ASN A 69 42.99 -4.61 2.78
CA ASN A 69 43.08 -5.70 3.76
C ASN A 69 41.70 -6.27 4.12
N ARG A 70 40.67 -5.42 4.22
CA ARG A 70 39.28 -5.89 4.43
C ARG A 70 38.74 -6.68 3.25
N CYS A 71 39.22 -6.44 2.03
CA CYS A 71 38.82 -7.21 0.84
C CYS A 71 39.58 -8.53 0.75
N GLN A 72 40.89 -8.54 1.03
CA GLN A 72 41.72 -9.74 0.96
C GLN A 72 41.31 -10.78 2.02
N ASN A 73 41.11 -10.35 3.26
CA ASN A 73 40.66 -11.22 4.36
C ASN A 73 39.26 -11.84 4.14
N LYS A 74 38.51 -11.37 3.13
CA LYS A 74 37.19 -11.90 2.77
C LYS A 74 37.21 -12.82 1.55
N GLY A 75 38.36 -13.04 0.91
CA GLY A 75 38.49 -13.89 -0.28
C GLY A 75 37.56 -13.44 -1.41
N ILE A 76 37.42 -12.14 -1.65
CA ILE A 76 36.52 -11.60 -2.68
C ILE A 76 37.28 -11.51 -4.00
N PRO A 77 37.05 -12.42 -4.97
CA PRO A 77 37.68 -12.30 -6.27
C PRO A 77 37.12 -11.10 -7.05
N VAL A 78 38.00 -10.44 -7.81
CA VAL A 78 37.73 -9.30 -8.72
C VAL A 78 36.61 -9.61 -9.75
N SER A 79 36.25 -10.89 -9.92
CA SER A 79 35.14 -11.38 -10.78
C SER A 79 33.70 -10.97 -10.38
N SER A 80 33.48 -10.19 -9.32
CA SER A 80 32.12 -9.84 -8.84
C SER A 80 31.34 -8.92 -9.80
N ALA A 81 32.01 -7.96 -10.44
CA ALA A 81 31.38 -7.04 -11.40
C ALA A 81 30.92 -7.76 -12.68
N LYS A 82 31.71 -8.72 -13.16
CA LYS A 82 31.35 -9.57 -14.32
C LYS A 82 30.12 -10.42 -14.02
N ARG A 83 30.01 -10.95 -12.79
CA ARG A 83 28.82 -11.67 -12.32
C ARG A 83 27.58 -10.77 -12.24
N GLY A 84 27.72 -9.52 -11.76
CA GLY A 84 26.62 -8.56 -11.70
C GLY A 84 25.99 -8.28 -13.08
N LYS A 85 26.82 -8.05 -14.11
CA LYS A 85 26.37 -7.86 -15.50
C LYS A 85 25.63 -9.09 -16.05
N ILE A 86 26.09 -10.30 -15.70
CA ILE A 86 25.42 -11.55 -16.10
C ILE A 86 24.03 -11.65 -15.46
N TYR A 87 23.90 -11.41 -14.16
CA TYR A 87 22.59 -11.45 -13.49
C TYR A 87 21.60 -10.42 -14.04
N LEU A 88 22.08 -9.21 -14.40
CA LEU A 88 21.25 -8.20 -15.03
C LEU A 88 20.75 -8.65 -16.41
N ARG A 89 21.63 -9.20 -17.25
CA ARG A 89 21.26 -9.72 -18.58
C ARG A 89 20.27 -10.88 -18.47
N VAL A 90 20.54 -11.84 -17.59
CA VAL A 90 19.64 -12.98 -17.35
C VAL A 90 18.29 -12.49 -16.84
N GLY A 91 18.26 -11.56 -15.88
CA GLY A 91 17.03 -10.97 -15.38
C GLY A 91 16.22 -10.28 -16.49
N LEU A 92 16.85 -9.47 -17.34
CA LEU A 92 16.17 -8.81 -18.46
C LEU A 92 15.63 -9.81 -19.49
N VAL A 93 16.42 -10.82 -19.85
CA VAL A 93 15.97 -11.88 -20.80
C VAL A 93 14.80 -12.67 -20.20
N SER A 94 14.89 -13.08 -18.93
CA SER A 94 13.80 -13.76 -18.23
C SER A 94 12.54 -12.90 -18.16
N TYR A 95 12.69 -11.58 -17.97
CA TYR A 95 11.58 -10.63 -18.01
C TYR A 95 10.92 -10.57 -19.40
N PHE A 96 11.70 -10.43 -20.48
CA PHE A 96 11.16 -10.42 -21.84
C PHE A 96 10.49 -11.76 -22.22
N ILE A 97 11.10 -12.88 -21.85
CA ILE A 97 10.50 -14.20 -22.04
C ILE A 97 9.18 -14.30 -21.27
N SER A 98 9.12 -13.86 -20.02
CA SER A 98 7.88 -13.90 -19.24
C SER A 98 6.77 -13.01 -19.86
N LEU A 99 7.12 -11.86 -20.43
CA LEU A 99 6.20 -11.00 -21.19
C LEU A 99 5.66 -11.72 -22.44
N LEU A 100 6.56 -12.33 -23.22
CA LEU A 100 6.18 -13.10 -24.41
C LEU A 100 5.27 -14.28 -24.04
N ILE A 101 5.59 -15.00 -22.96
CA ILE A 101 4.76 -16.11 -22.47
C ILE A 101 3.39 -15.58 -22.00
N THR A 102 3.34 -14.43 -21.33
CA THR A 102 2.07 -13.81 -20.90
C THR A 102 1.20 -13.39 -22.09
N TYR A 103 1.82 -13.04 -23.22
CA TYR A 103 1.12 -12.69 -24.46
C TYR A 103 0.44 -13.92 -25.11
N TYR A 104 0.91 -15.14 -24.85
CA TYR A 104 0.30 -16.36 -25.37
C TYR A 104 -0.87 -16.84 -24.49
N ASP A 105 -2.08 -16.73 -25.02
CA ASP A 105 -3.33 -16.92 -24.27
C ASP A 105 -3.67 -18.39 -23.91
N SER A 106 -2.93 -19.37 -24.46
CA SER A 106 -3.20 -20.81 -24.34
C SER A 106 -2.65 -21.48 -23.07
N ILE A 107 -2.03 -20.73 -22.17
CA ILE A 107 -1.24 -21.29 -21.06
C ILE A 107 -2.11 -21.52 -19.81
N ASN A 108 -1.97 -22.70 -19.18
CA ASN A 108 -2.76 -23.11 -18.00
C ASN A 108 -2.34 -22.32 -16.73
N PHE A 109 -3.25 -22.21 -15.74
CA PHE A 109 -3.12 -21.38 -14.54
C PHE A 109 -1.81 -21.59 -13.76
N ILE A 110 -1.42 -22.85 -13.54
CA ILE A 110 -0.19 -23.19 -12.80
C ILE A 110 1.02 -22.54 -13.46
N PHE A 111 1.06 -22.55 -14.79
CA PHE A 111 2.15 -22.01 -15.56
C PHE A 111 2.16 -20.48 -15.53
N ARG A 112 1.00 -19.82 -15.38
CA ARG A 112 0.93 -18.36 -15.14
C ARG A 112 1.49 -17.98 -13.78
N GLY A 113 1.20 -18.78 -12.75
CA GLY A 113 1.84 -18.63 -11.44
C GLY A 113 3.36 -18.78 -11.54
N LEU A 114 3.86 -19.71 -12.36
CA LEU A 114 5.28 -19.85 -12.66
C LEU A 114 5.83 -18.65 -13.44
N VAL A 115 5.10 -18.10 -14.41
CA VAL A 115 5.51 -16.88 -15.15
C VAL A 115 5.58 -15.67 -14.23
N PHE A 116 4.61 -15.49 -13.34
CA PHE A 116 4.66 -14.44 -12.32
C PHE A 116 5.82 -14.66 -11.33
N GLY A 117 6.08 -15.91 -10.92
CA GLY A 117 7.25 -16.28 -10.14
C GLY A 117 8.56 -15.98 -10.86
N LEU A 118 8.67 -16.31 -12.15
CA LEU A 118 9.80 -15.96 -13.02
C LEU A 118 9.95 -14.46 -13.15
N TRP A 119 8.86 -13.70 -13.13
CA TRP A 119 8.86 -12.25 -13.15
C TRP A 119 9.46 -11.67 -11.87
N ILE A 120 9.04 -12.17 -10.70
CA ILE A 120 9.62 -11.81 -9.40
C ILE A 120 11.10 -12.18 -9.36
N ILE A 121 11.47 -13.37 -9.85
CA ILE A 121 12.87 -13.81 -9.93
C ILE A 121 13.66 -12.90 -10.87
N ALA A 122 13.13 -12.56 -12.04
CA ALA A 122 13.76 -11.65 -13.00
C ALA A 122 14.01 -10.27 -12.38
N ILE A 123 13.02 -9.71 -11.69
CA ILE A 123 13.15 -8.45 -10.94
C ILE A 123 14.22 -8.59 -9.84
N ALA A 124 14.21 -9.69 -9.08
CA ALA A 124 15.20 -9.95 -8.04
C ALA A 124 16.62 -10.11 -8.61
N LEU A 125 16.77 -10.76 -9.76
CA LEU A 125 18.05 -10.92 -10.47
C LEU A 125 18.56 -9.60 -11.05
N CYS A 126 17.68 -8.80 -11.67
CA CYS A 126 18.01 -7.44 -12.10
C CYS A 126 18.46 -6.60 -10.92
N TYR A 127 17.72 -6.63 -9.81
CA TYR A 127 18.05 -5.92 -8.59
C TYR A 127 19.38 -6.37 -7.98
N TYR A 128 19.62 -7.68 -7.92
CA TYR A 128 20.86 -8.25 -7.40
C TYR A 128 22.06 -7.90 -8.29
N GLY A 129 21.90 -8.00 -9.62
CA GLY A 129 22.91 -7.57 -10.58
C GLY A 129 23.28 -6.11 -10.41
N LEU A 130 22.29 -5.23 -10.26
CA LEU A 130 22.50 -3.80 -9.98
C LEU A 130 23.24 -3.58 -8.65
N CYS A 131 22.89 -4.33 -7.59
CA CYS A 131 23.59 -4.24 -6.31
C CYS A 131 25.06 -4.67 -6.38
N GLN A 132 25.40 -5.60 -7.27
CA GLN A 132 26.78 -6.07 -7.48
C GLN A 132 27.60 -5.13 -8.39
N VAL A 133 26.94 -4.40 -9.28
CA VAL A 133 27.61 -3.42 -10.18
C VAL A 133 27.88 -2.09 -9.44
N ASP A 134 27.09 -1.75 -8.42
CA ASP A 134 27.20 -0.48 -7.65
C ASP A 134 28.31 -0.49 -6.56
N THR A 135 29.28 -1.41 -6.59
CA THR A 135 30.28 -1.59 -5.52
C THR A 135 31.48 -0.62 -5.59
N ARG A 136 31.29 0.65 -5.95
CA ARG A 136 32.37 1.66 -5.83
C ARG A 136 32.60 2.19 -4.40
N GLY A 137 31.78 1.86 -3.40
CA GLY A 137 31.87 2.55 -2.10
C GLY A 137 31.52 1.73 -0.86
N GLU A 138 30.31 1.22 -0.76
CA GLU A 138 29.79 0.68 0.50
C GLU A 138 29.23 -0.74 0.32
N GLN A 139 29.87 -1.72 0.96
CA GLN A 139 29.37 -3.09 0.97
C GLN A 139 28.06 -3.18 1.78
N VAL A 140 26.95 -3.45 1.09
CA VAL A 140 25.74 -3.98 1.74
C VAL A 140 25.92 -5.49 1.92
N LYS A 141 26.04 -5.93 3.17
CA LYS A 141 26.03 -7.37 3.52
C LYS A 141 24.67 -7.97 3.13
N PHE A 142 24.64 -8.85 2.13
CA PHE A 142 23.57 -9.84 1.97
C PHE A 142 24.19 -11.24 1.96
N PRO A 143 23.81 -12.13 2.89
CA PRO A 143 24.31 -13.49 2.93
C PRO A 143 23.48 -14.34 1.97
N ILE A 144 23.81 -14.31 0.68
CA ILE A 144 23.28 -15.31 -0.27
C ILE A 144 24.48 -15.99 -0.90
N ARG A 145 25.08 -16.95 -0.17
CA ARG A 145 25.82 -18.04 -0.81
C ARG A 145 24.81 -18.91 -1.57
N LYS A 146 25.24 -19.56 -2.65
CA LYS A 146 24.45 -20.63 -3.30
C LYS A 146 24.11 -21.66 -2.21
N LEU A 147 22.90 -21.61 -1.65
CA LEU A 147 22.42 -22.67 -0.79
C LEU A 147 22.12 -23.87 -1.69
N SER A 148 23.01 -24.85 -1.72
CA SER A 148 22.67 -26.16 -2.27
C SER A 148 21.52 -26.77 -1.45
N TRP A 149 20.68 -27.61 -2.04
CA TRP A 149 19.62 -28.32 -1.29
C TRP A 149 20.17 -29.14 -0.10
N ARG A 150 21.43 -29.60 -0.19
CA ARG A 150 22.15 -30.20 0.95
C ARG A 150 22.43 -29.18 2.05
N GLU A 151 22.80 -27.94 1.73
CA GLU A 151 22.97 -26.86 2.72
C GLU A 151 21.64 -26.30 3.24
N VAL A 152 20.55 -26.30 2.46
CA VAL A 152 19.21 -25.99 2.99
C VAL A 152 18.78 -27.07 3.97
N SER A 153 18.99 -28.35 3.63
CA SER A 153 18.67 -29.46 4.52
C SER A 153 19.57 -29.47 5.76
N SER A 154 20.86 -29.13 5.63
CA SER A 154 21.77 -29.01 6.76
C SER A 154 21.58 -27.71 7.54
N LEU A 155 21.07 -26.63 6.95
CA LEU A 155 20.65 -25.41 7.66
C LEU A 155 19.32 -25.62 8.38
N LEU A 156 18.40 -26.43 7.85
CA LEU A 156 17.18 -26.82 8.56
C LEU A 156 17.49 -27.83 9.67
N ALA A 157 18.40 -28.78 9.43
CA ALA A 157 18.88 -29.72 10.45
C ALA A 157 19.76 -29.05 11.52
N ASN A 158 20.65 -28.11 11.15
CA ASN A 158 21.45 -27.29 12.08
C ASN A 158 20.71 -26.03 12.59
N SER A 159 19.53 -25.68 12.08
CA SER A 159 18.72 -24.61 12.68
C SER A 159 18.25 -25.00 14.08
N ARG A 160 18.18 -26.31 14.38
CA ARG A 160 17.98 -26.81 15.75
C ARG A 160 19.20 -26.60 16.66
N THR A 161 20.41 -26.42 16.12
CA THR A 161 21.65 -26.27 16.92
C THR A 161 22.25 -24.86 16.90
N HIS A 162 21.76 -23.96 16.03
CA HIS A 162 22.18 -22.56 15.96
C HIS A 162 21.10 -21.52 16.26
N PHE A 163 19.90 -21.97 16.65
CA PHE A 163 19.05 -21.14 17.47
C PHE A 163 19.74 -21.04 18.84
N GLN A 164 20.53 -19.99 19.06
CA GLN A 164 21.06 -19.66 20.39
C GLN A 164 19.93 -19.00 21.20
N PRO A 165 19.16 -19.73 22.04
CA PRO A 165 18.12 -19.13 22.89
C PRO A 165 18.67 -17.98 23.74
N ASP A 166 19.98 -17.96 24.02
CA ASP A 166 20.66 -16.89 24.75
C ASP A 166 20.64 -15.53 24.06
N ARG A 167 20.58 -15.46 22.72
CA ARG A 167 20.41 -14.17 22.00
C ARG A 167 18.98 -13.65 22.09
N LEU A 168 17.97 -14.54 22.16
CA LEU A 168 16.58 -14.15 22.38
C LEU A 168 16.35 -13.73 23.84
N ARG A 169 17.03 -14.36 24.82
CA ARG A 169 17.04 -13.89 26.22
C ARG A 169 17.62 -12.49 26.39
N LYS A 170 18.57 -12.09 25.53
CA LYS A 170 19.21 -10.76 25.56
C LYS A 170 18.49 -9.70 24.71
N LEU A 171 17.43 -10.06 23.98
CA LEU A 171 16.62 -9.05 23.30
C LEU A 171 15.85 -8.26 24.36
N PRO A 172 16.09 -6.94 24.49
CA PRO A 172 15.43 -6.17 25.52
C PRO A 172 13.93 -6.13 25.18
N TRP A 173 13.12 -6.87 25.94
CA TRP A 173 11.66 -6.97 25.77
C TRP A 173 10.99 -5.59 25.61
N ARG A 174 11.54 -4.56 26.24
CA ARG A 174 11.16 -3.14 26.07
C ARG A 174 11.14 -2.64 24.61
N LYS A 175 11.90 -3.25 23.70
CA LYS A 175 11.92 -2.93 22.26
C LYS A 175 10.90 -3.74 21.45
N ILE A 176 10.52 -4.93 21.93
CA ILE A 176 9.62 -5.86 21.22
C ILE A 176 8.16 -5.57 21.59
N ILE A 177 7.89 -5.32 22.88
CA ILE A 177 6.54 -5.09 23.41
C ILE A 177 5.75 -4.06 22.59
N PRO A 178 6.29 -2.88 22.20
CA PRO A 178 5.51 -1.92 21.42
C PRO A 178 5.13 -2.45 20.03
N VAL A 179 6.03 -3.16 19.36
CA VAL A 179 5.77 -3.74 18.03
C VAL A 179 4.71 -4.83 18.14
N VAL A 180 4.86 -5.73 19.10
CA VAL A 180 3.88 -6.79 19.35
C VAL A 180 2.53 -6.19 19.76
N GLY A 181 2.52 -5.15 20.59
CA GLY A 181 1.29 -4.45 20.99
C GLY A 181 0.55 -3.82 19.82
N VAL A 182 1.28 -3.14 18.91
CA VAL A 182 0.68 -2.62 17.66
C VAL A 182 0.17 -3.77 16.80
N MET A 183 0.95 -4.82 16.59
CA MET A 183 0.53 -5.95 15.78
C MET A 183 -0.70 -6.64 16.34
N VAL A 184 -0.76 -6.87 17.66
CA VAL A 184 -1.92 -7.46 18.33
C VAL A 184 -3.13 -6.54 18.20
N PHE A 185 -2.96 -5.25 18.46
CA PHE A 185 -4.03 -4.26 18.30
C PHE A 185 -4.55 -4.24 16.86
N THR A 186 -3.69 -4.12 15.85
CA THR A 186 -4.08 -4.07 14.44
C THR A 186 -4.68 -5.39 13.96
N CYS A 187 -4.12 -6.54 14.35
CA CYS A 187 -4.71 -7.83 14.01
C CYS A 187 -6.10 -7.96 14.63
N PHE A 188 -6.26 -7.58 15.90
CA PHE A 188 -7.55 -7.57 16.56
C PHE A 188 -8.54 -6.65 15.82
N THR A 189 -8.19 -5.38 15.63
CA THR A 189 -9.08 -4.40 14.99
C THR A 189 -9.29 -4.63 13.50
N SER A 190 -8.49 -5.44 12.80
CA SER A 190 -8.70 -5.75 11.37
C SER A 190 -9.45 -7.07 11.16
N LEU A 191 -9.28 -8.05 12.05
CA LEU A 191 -9.87 -9.39 11.90
C LEU A 191 -11.15 -9.57 12.72
N LEU A 192 -11.39 -8.71 13.72
CA LEU A 192 -12.59 -8.79 14.54
C LEU A 192 -13.85 -8.60 13.67
N PHE A 193 -14.78 -9.56 13.83
CA PHE A 193 -16.07 -9.64 13.15
C PHE A 193 -16.01 -9.64 11.62
N LEU A 194 -14.91 -10.08 11.01
CA LEU A 194 -14.70 -9.93 9.56
C LEU A 194 -15.83 -10.49 8.67
N THR A 195 -16.48 -11.59 9.08
CA THR A 195 -17.60 -12.21 8.35
C THR A 195 -18.97 -11.61 8.68
N SER A 196 -19.06 -10.86 9.76
CA SER A 196 -20.32 -10.36 10.32
C SER A 196 -20.45 -8.85 10.24
N TYR A 197 -19.33 -8.14 10.12
CA TYR A 197 -19.25 -6.69 10.16
C TYR A 197 -18.23 -6.16 9.12
N PRO A 198 -18.66 -5.23 8.23
CA PRO A 198 -20.04 -4.82 8.03
C PRO A 198 -20.91 -5.99 7.55
N PHE A 199 -22.21 -5.96 7.84
CA PHE A 199 -23.13 -7.04 7.48
C PHE A 199 -23.27 -7.22 5.96
N ASN A 200 -23.38 -6.13 5.20
CA ASN A 200 -23.48 -6.18 3.74
C ASN A 200 -22.09 -6.25 3.11
N SER A 201 -21.96 -7.08 2.08
CA SER A 201 -20.79 -7.14 1.18
C SER A 201 -21.32 -7.11 -0.24
N ILE A 202 -21.59 -5.90 -0.71
CA ILE A 202 -22.36 -5.65 -1.90
C ILE A 202 -21.53 -4.73 -2.78
N GLY A 203 -21.67 -4.92 -4.08
CA GLY A 203 -21.19 -3.95 -5.04
C GLY A 203 -19.75 -4.08 -5.48
N ASP A 204 -19.01 -2.97 -5.45
CA ASP A 204 -17.63 -2.89 -5.94
C ASP A 204 -16.73 -3.91 -5.21
N GLU A 205 -16.92 -4.11 -3.91
CA GLU A 205 -16.23 -5.16 -3.13
C GLU A 205 -16.35 -6.53 -3.81
N MET A 206 -17.60 -6.91 -4.07
CA MET A 206 -18.01 -8.21 -4.55
C MET A 206 -17.63 -8.37 -6.02
N ARG A 207 -17.91 -7.37 -6.85
CA ARG A 207 -17.58 -7.34 -8.28
C ARG A 207 -16.07 -7.34 -8.51
N ASP A 208 -15.35 -6.42 -7.89
CA ASP A 208 -13.94 -6.15 -8.20
C ASP A 208 -13.02 -7.23 -7.66
N THR A 209 -13.37 -7.85 -6.53
CA THR A 209 -12.50 -8.82 -5.85
C THR A 209 -13.10 -10.23 -5.75
N GLY A 210 -14.42 -10.35 -5.59
CA GLY A 210 -15.12 -11.64 -5.54
C GLY A 210 -15.27 -12.25 -6.93
N ILE A 211 -15.99 -11.60 -7.84
CA ILE A 211 -16.27 -12.11 -9.20
C ILE A 211 -14.97 -12.21 -9.97
N ASN A 212 -14.24 -11.11 -10.17
CA ASN A 212 -12.97 -11.15 -10.88
C ASN A 212 -11.99 -12.16 -10.27
N GLY A 213 -11.93 -12.25 -8.93
CA GLY A 213 -11.07 -13.22 -8.24
C GLY A 213 -11.47 -14.67 -8.55
N SER A 214 -12.77 -14.97 -8.57
CA SER A 214 -13.29 -16.28 -8.93
C SER A 214 -13.03 -16.63 -10.41
N GLN A 215 -13.27 -15.69 -11.32
CA GLN A 215 -13.03 -15.84 -12.75
C GLN A 215 -11.55 -16.06 -13.07
N ILE A 216 -10.64 -15.32 -12.41
CA ILE A 216 -9.19 -15.55 -12.48
C ILE A 216 -8.84 -16.94 -11.94
N SER A 217 -9.42 -17.35 -10.81
CA SER A 217 -9.14 -18.67 -10.22
C SER A 217 -9.58 -19.83 -11.12
N ARG A 218 -10.70 -19.67 -11.84
CA ARG A 218 -11.24 -20.62 -12.83
C ARG A 218 -10.52 -20.57 -14.18
N GLY A 219 -9.71 -19.54 -14.42
CA GLY A 219 -8.98 -19.34 -15.68
C GLY A 219 -9.82 -18.70 -16.80
N GLU A 220 -10.98 -18.13 -16.47
CA GLU A 220 -11.82 -17.36 -17.40
C GLU A 220 -11.17 -16.01 -17.72
N ILE A 221 -10.68 -15.31 -16.69
CA ILE A 221 -9.82 -14.15 -16.86
C ILE A 221 -8.38 -14.60 -16.93
N LYS A 222 -7.76 -14.31 -18.07
CA LYS A 222 -6.41 -14.72 -18.39
C LYS A 222 -5.39 -13.60 -18.22
N ASN A 223 -5.74 -12.40 -18.64
CA ASN A 223 -4.83 -11.26 -18.61
C ASN A 223 -4.93 -10.50 -17.28
N ILE A 224 -4.02 -10.76 -16.34
CA ILE A 224 -3.98 -10.06 -15.04
C ILE A 224 -3.52 -8.59 -15.14
N PHE A 225 -3.00 -8.17 -16.30
CA PHE A 225 -2.58 -6.79 -16.56
C PHE A 225 -3.69 -5.94 -17.20
N ALA A 226 -4.81 -6.56 -17.59
CA ALA A 226 -5.98 -5.84 -18.06
C ALA A 226 -6.71 -5.13 -16.89
N TYR A 227 -7.77 -4.42 -17.25
CA TYR A 227 -8.61 -3.69 -16.31
C TYR A 227 -9.82 -4.53 -15.90
N GLY A 228 -10.25 -4.35 -14.66
CA GLY A 228 -11.51 -4.91 -14.19
C GLY A 228 -12.70 -4.08 -14.65
N PHE A 229 -13.87 -4.41 -14.11
CA PHE A 229 -15.13 -3.72 -14.36
C PHE A 229 -15.01 -2.19 -14.31
N GLY A 230 -15.63 -1.51 -15.28
CA GLY A 230 -15.63 -0.06 -15.40
C GLY A 230 -14.24 0.57 -15.57
N ASN A 231 -13.21 -0.22 -15.88
CA ASN A 231 -11.82 0.21 -15.96
C ASN A 231 -11.26 0.89 -14.70
N ALA A 232 -11.91 0.71 -13.54
CA ALA A 232 -11.59 1.44 -12.32
C ALA A 232 -10.30 0.95 -11.64
N HIS A 233 -9.96 -0.33 -11.82
CA HIS A 233 -8.84 -0.98 -11.16
C HIS A 233 -8.11 -1.98 -12.07
N GLY A 234 -6.89 -2.39 -11.68
CA GLY A 234 -6.16 -3.46 -12.37
C GLY A 234 -6.53 -4.83 -11.87
N LEU A 235 -6.59 -5.81 -12.78
CA LEU A 235 -6.87 -7.21 -12.45
C LEU A 235 -5.77 -7.87 -11.60
N ILE A 236 -4.63 -7.21 -11.41
CA ILE A 236 -3.62 -7.60 -10.43
C ILE A 236 -4.16 -7.63 -9.00
N ILE A 237 -5.17 -6.82 -8.68
CA ILE A 237 -5.81 -6.77 -7.36
C ILE A 237 -6.65 -8.04 -7.11
N PRO A 238 -7.65 -8.39 -7.96
CA PRO A 238 -8.37 -9.66 -7.82
C PRO A 238 -7.51 -10.90 -8.06
N HIS A 239 -6.34 -10.79 -8.69
CA HIS A 239 -5.40 -11.90 -8.73
C HIS A 239 -4.98 -12.32 -7.31
N PHE A 240 -4.83 -11.36 -6.38
CA PHE A 240 -4.54 -11.67 -4.99
C PHE A 240 -5.72 -12.40 -4.31
N THR A 241 -6.97 -11.98 -4.53
CA THR A 241 -8.15 -12.66 -3.97
C THR A 241 -8.42 -14.02 -4.61
N SER A 242 -7.98 -14.26 -5.85
CA SER A 242 -8.11 -15.56 -6.52
C SER A 242 -7.43 -16.70 -5.75
N PHE A 243 -6.35 -16.41 -5.01
CA PHE A 243 -5.72 -17.37 -4.11
C PHE A 243 -6.65 -17.75 -2.96
N PHE A 244 -7.29 -16.76 -2.33
CA PHE A 244 -8.22 -16.98 -1.22
C PHE A 244 -9.50 -17.66 -1.69
N TYR A 245 -9.95 -17.40 -2.92
CA TYR A 245 -11.09 -18.08 -3.53
C TYR A 245 -10.86 -19.60 -3.60
N ARG A 246 -9.64 -20.07 -3.85
CA ARG A 246 -9.34 -21.52 -3.85
C ARG A 246 -9.45 -22.17 -2.48
N ILE A 247 -9.28 -21.39 -1.41
CA ILE A 247 -9.29 -21.87 -0.03
C ILE A 247 -10.71 -21.79 0.55
N PHE A 248 -11.36 -20.63 0.36
CA PHE A 248 -12.62 -20.29 1.02
C PHE A 248 -13.82 -20.28 0.08
N GLY A 249 -13.63 -20.47 -1.23
CA GLY A 249 -14.71 -20.51 -2.22
C GLY A 249 -15.50 -19.21 -2.33
N ASN A 250 -16.80 -19.33 -2.55
CA ASN A 250 -17.73 -18.22 -2.67
C ASN A 250 -18.22 -17.73 -1.29
N THR A 251 -17.31 -17.24 -0.45
CA THR A 251 -17.62 -16.76 0.91
C THR A 251 -17.13 -15.33 1.14
N LEU A 252 -17.65 -14.68 2.17
CA LEU A 252 -17.19 -13.34 2.59
C LEU A 252 -15.69 -13.32 2.95
N LEU A 253 -15.16 -14.41 3.50
CA LEU A 253 -13.74 -14.50 3.85
C LEU A 253 -12.83 -14.35 2.63
N THR A 254 -13.24 -14.87 1.48
CA THR A 254 -12.49 -14.74 0.22
C THR A 254 -12.20 -13.29 -0.14
N ILE A 255 -13.13 -12.40 0.17
CA ILE A 255 -13.06 -11.00 -0.22
C ILE A 255 -12.39 -10.17 0.88
N ARG A 256 -12.79 -10.38 2.13
CA ARG A 256 -12.44 -9.50 3.26
C ARG A 256 -11.10 -9.82 3.92
N LEU A 257 -10.75 -11.10 4.01
CA LEU A 257 -9.48 -11.51 4.62
C LEU A 257 -8.26 -10.92 3.88
N PRO A 258 -8.21 -10.90 2.55
CA PRO A 258 -7.17 -10.18 1.82
C PRO A 258 -7.03 -8.72 2.24
N ALA A 259 -8.14 -7.98 2.35
CA ALA A 259 -8.13 -6.56 2.70
C ALA A 259 -7.59 -6.35 4.12
N ALA A 260 -8.02 -7.18 5.07
CA ALA A 260 -7.57 -7.14 6.45
C ALA A 260 -6.08 -7.48 6.59
N LEU A 261 -5.57 -8.40 5.77
CA LEU A 261 -4.13 -8.72 5.77
C LEU A 261 -3.30 -7.55 5.21
N ILE A 262 -3.76 -6.91 4.13
CA ILE A 262 -3.09 -5.73 3.57
C ILE A 262 -3.11 -4.56 4.56
N SER A 263 -4.20 -4.35 5.30
CA SER A 263 -4.24 -3.29 6.33
C SER A 263 -3.25 -3.54 7.47
N ILE A 264 -3.10 -4.79 7.93
CA ILE A 264 -2.11 -5.19 8.93
C ILE A 264 -0.68 -4.89 8.42
N PHE A 265 -0.39 -5.23 7.17
CA PHE A 265 0.91 -4.95 6.57
C PHE A 265 1.17 -3.47 6.37
N ASP A 266 0.15 -2.68 6.02
CA ASP A 266 0.25 -1.23 5.88
C ASP A 266 0.62 -0.55 7.21
N VAL A 267 -0.08 -0.90 8.30
CA VAL A 267 0.24 -0.38 9.64
C VAL A 267 1.65 -0.76 10.08
N LEU A 268 2.06 -2.01 9.84
CA LEU A 268 3.42 -2.45 10.13
C LEU A 268 4.45 -1.69 9.29
N LEU A 269 4.17 -1.48 8.00
CA LEU A 269 5.04 -0.73 7.12
C LEU A 269 5.18 0.72 7.59
N LEU A 270 4.08 1.35 8.00
CA LEU A 270 4.07 2.71 8.54
C LEU A 270 4.90 2.82 9.83
N TYR A 271 4.77 1.85 10.73
CA TYR A 271 5.62 1.72 11.90
C TYR A 271 7.10 1.74 11.51
N LEU A 272 7.49 0.95 10.51
CA LEU A 272 8.88 0.86 10.04
C LEU A 272 9.37 2.15 9.39
N VAL A 273 8.52 2.82 8.60
CA VAL A 273 8.83 4.13 7.99
C VAL A 273 9.17 5.15 9.07
N ILE A 274 8.29 5.32 10.05
CA ILE A 274 8.46 6.34 11.08
C ILE A 274 9.55 5.96 12.06
N GLN A 275 9.70 4.68 12.40
CA GLN A 275 10.85 4.20 13.16
C GLN A 275 12.17 4.60 12.47
N LYS A 276 12.22 4.52 11.14
CA LYS A 276 13.43 4.76 10.35
C LYS A 276 13.79 6.24 10.26
N PHE A 277 12.81 7.12 10.06
CA PHE A 277 13.04 8.54 9.80
C PHE A 277 12.85 9.44 11.03
N PHE A 278 12.20 8.93 12.08
CA PHE A 278 12.01 9.61 13.36
C PHE A 278 12.60 8.78 14.49
N ASN A 279 11.77 7.98 15.15
CA ASN A 279 12.14 7.12 16.25
C ASN A 279 11.05 6.06 16.49
N LYS A 280 11.39 5.05 17.29
CA LYS A 280 10.50 3.91 17.59
C LYS A 280 9.19 4.31 18.26
N ARG A 281 9.21 5.32 19.14
CA ARG A 281 8.02 5.77 19.86
C ARG A 281 7.06 6.45 18.90
N ALA A 282 7.56 7.33 18.03
CA ALA A 282 6.77 7.93 16.97
C ALA A 282 6.18 6.86 16.04
N GLY A 283 6.96 5.82 15.71
CA GLY A 283 6.46 4.72 14.87
C GLY A 283 5.27 4.01 15.50
N TRP A 284 5.31 3.80 16.82
CA TRP A 284 4.21 3.20 17.56
C TRP A 284 2.93 4.05 17.51
N TRP A 285 3.05 5.36 17.74
CA TRP A 285 1.90 6.28 17.67
C TRP A 285 1.32 6.38 16.26
N ALA A 286 2.16 6.50 15.23
CA ALA A 286 1.69 6.57 13.84
C ALA A 286 0.92 5.32 13.44
N ALA A 287 1.42 4.14 13.86
CA ALA A 287 0.78 2.86 13.59
C ALA A 287 -0.57 2.72 14.32
N LEU A 288 -0.65 3.10 15.59
CA LEU A 288 -1.92 3.10 16.33
C LEU A 288 -2.93 4.08 15.75
N ILE A 289 -2.49 5.29 15.38
CA ILE A 289 -3.36 6.29 14.75
C ILE A 289 -3.94 5.71 13.45
N LEU A 290 -3.09 5.23 12.53
CA LEU A 290 -3.55 4.64 11.27
C LEU A 290 -4.53 3.47 11.50
N ALA A 291 -4.19 2.55 12.41
CA ALA A 291 -5.02 1.39 12.74
C ALA A 291 -6.35 1.72 13.43
N SER A 292 -6.56 2.99 13.83
CA SER A 292 -7.78 3.47 14.49
C SER A 292 -8.59 4.45 13.66
N LEU A 293 -8.11 4.84 12.47
CA LEU A 293 -8.88 5.70 11.57
C LEU A 293 -10.09 4.94 11.07
N SER A 294 -11.29 5.50 11.23
CA SER A 294 -12.55 4.85 10.83
C SER A 294 -12.54 4.44 9.36
N LEU A 295 -11.98 5.26 8.46
CA LEU A 295 -11.86 4.92 7.04
C LEU A 295 -10.88 3.76 6.79
N HIS A 296 -9.74 3.71 7.49
CA HIS A 296 -8.80 2.59 7.35
C HIS A 296 -9.43 1.29 7.86
N LEU A 297 -10.11 1.34 9.01
CA LEU A 297 -10.87 0.22 9.57
C LEU A 297 -12.02 -0.25 8.68
N TYR A 298 -12.77 0.69 8.09
CA TYR A 298 -13.84 0.40 7.14
C TYR A 298 -13.28 -0.33 5.92
N TYR A 299 -12.33 0.28 5.23
CA TYR A 299 -11.78 -0.26 3.98
C TYR A 299 -10.91 -1.51 4.17
N SER A 300 -10.34 -1.73 5.36
CA SER A 300 -9.72 -3.00 5.72
C SER A 300 -10.68 -4.19 5.70
N ARG A 301 -11.99 -3.93 5.66
CA ARG A 301 -13.05 -4.96 5.65
C ARG A 301 -13.81 -5.04 4.36
N VAL A 302 -13.93 -3.95 3.61
CA VAL A 302 -14.85 -3.89 2.46
C VAL A 302 -14.19 -3.74 1.11
N GLU A 303 -12.98 -3.19 0.97
CA GLU A 303 -12.49 -2.90 -0.38
C GLU A 303 -10.98 -3.05 -0.46
N LEU A 304 -10.56 -4.24 -0.92
CA LEU A 304 -9.15 -4.56 -1.15
C LEU A 304 -8.48 -3.50 -2.06
N VAL A 305 -9.21 -3.03 -3.07
CA VAL A 305 -8.75 -2.02 -4.03
C VAL A 305 -8.30 -0.74 -3.32
N VAL A 306 -9.08 -0.28 -2.34
CA VAL A 306 -8.84 0.98 -1.63
C VAL A 306 -7.73 0.83 -0.60
N ILE A 307 -7.70 -0.28 0.15
CA ILE A 307 -6.66 -0.47 1.18
C ILE A 307 -5.27 -0.63 0.56
N PHE A 308 -5.17 -1.19 -0.65
CA PHE A 308 -3.90 -1.22 -1.40
C PHE A 308 -3.35 0.16 -1.70
N SER A 309 -4.21 1.15 -1.98
CA SER A 309 -3.74 2.52 -2.20
C SER A 309 -3.06 3.10 -0.95
N SER A 310 -3.58 2.79 0.24
CA SER A 310 -2.95 3.21 1.49
C SER A 310 -1.59 2.54 1.69
N PHE A 311 -1.53 1.20 1.52
CA PHE A 311 -0.31 0.42 1.59
C PHE A 311 0.79 0.92 0.64
N TRP A 312 0.44 1.13 -0.64
CA TRP A 312 1.39 1.58 -1.65
C TRP A 312 1.85 3.01 -1.42
N THR A 313 1.00 3.88 -0.88
CA THR A 313 1.44 5.20 -0.42
C THR A 313 2.52 5.09 0.65
N THR A 314 2.31 4.24 1.67
CA THR A 314 3.31 4.01 2.72
C THR A 314 4.61 3.43 2.14
N ALA A 315 4.53 2.51 1.18
CA ALA A 315 5.69 1.93 0.50
C ALA A 315 6.49 2.96 -0.32
N ILE A 316 5.80 3.84 -1.06
CA ILE A 316 6.40 4.94 -1.79
C ILE A 316 7.12 5.89 -0.83
N LEU A 317 6.46 6.28 0.27
CA LEU A 317 7.06 7.17 1.28
C LEU A 317 8.35 6.58 1.88
N LEU A 318 8.38 5.26 2.11
CA LEU A 318 9.58 4.56 2.58
C LEU A 318 10.72 4.64 1.55
N ALA A 319 10.46 4.27 0.30
CA ALA A 319 11.49 4.26 -0.74
C ALA A 319 11.98 5.67 -1.08
N LEU A 320 11.07 6.64 -1.10
CA LEU A 320 11.39 8.05 -1.27
C LEU A 320 12.27 8.56 -0.13
N GLY A 321 11.95 8.22 1.13
CA GLY A 321 12.79 8.57 2.27
C GLY A 321 14.20 7.96 2.18
N TYR A 322 14.33 6.72 1.70
CA TYR A 322 15.64 6.12 1.45
C TYR A 322 16.41 6.85 0.35
N LEU A 323 15.75 7.25 -0.73
CA LEU A 323 16.34 8.02 -1.83
C LEU A 323 16.82 9.40 -1.36
N LEU A 324 16.00 10.11 -0.58
CA LEU A 324 16.35 11.42 -0.03
C LEU A 324 17.54 11.33 0.94
N LYS A 325 17.60 10.27 1.74
CA LYS A 325 18.71 10.02 2.66
C LYS A 325 20.00 9.64 1.94
N ASN A 326 19.92 8.79 0.92
CA ASN A 326 21.06 8.34 0.13
C ASN A 326 20.66 8.18 -1.34
N ARG A 327 21.22 9.03 -2.21
CA ARG A 327 20.95 9.09 -3.65
C ARG A 327 21.74 8.02 -4.44
N SER A 328 21.73 6.78 -3.96
CA SER A 328 22.38 5.64 -4.63
C SER A 328 21.51 5.07 -5.75
N LEU A 329 22.13 4.41 -6.74
CA LEU A 329 21.42 3.74 -7.83
C LEU A 329 20.41 2.72 -7.28
N LYS A 330 20.79 2.01 -6.22
CA LYS A 330 19.90 1.08 -5.52
C LYS A 330 18.60 1.71 -5.03
N ASN A 331 18.65 2.93 -4.49
CA ASN A 331 17.45 3.60 -3.97
C ASN A 331 16.59 4.20 -5.09
N PHE A 332 17.22 4.70 -6.17
CA PHE A 332 16.49 5.03 -7.39
C PHE A 332 15.75 3.82 -7.95
N GLY A 333 16.43 2.67 -8.02
CA GLY A 333 15.82 1.46 -8.55
C GLY A 333 14.70 0.90 -7.67
N ARG A 334 14.85 0.95 -6.34
CA ARG A 334 13.77 0.62 -5.38
C ARG A 334 12.54 1.50 -5.60
N LEU A 335 12.74 2.82 -5.69
CA LEU A 335 11.64 3.74 -5.91
C LEU A 335 10.98 3.50 -7.27
N GLY A 336 11.76 3.38 -8.35
CA GLY A 336 11.24 3.11 -9.69
C GLY A 336 10.40 1.83 -9.75
N LEU A 337 10.86 0.74 -9.14
CA LEU A 337 10.10 -0.50 -9.09
C LEU A 337 8.77 -0.35 -8.35
N ILE A 338 8.78 0.32 -7.18
CA ILE A 338 7.55 0.56 -6.41
C ILE A 338 6.60 1.47 -7.18
N LEU A 339 7.09 2.55 -7.79
CA LEU A 339 6.27 3.45 -8.60
C LEU A 339 5.64 2.72 -9.78
N GLY A 340 6.44 1.96 -10.54
CA GLY A 340 5.96 1.16 -11.67
C GLY A 340 4.88 0.16 -11.27
N PHE A 341 5.11 -0.58 -10.19
CA PHE A 341 4.11 -1.53 -9.69
C PHE A 341 2.84 -0.82 -9.21
N THR A 342 2.98 0.29 -8.49
CA THR A 342 1.86 1.09 -7.95
C THR A 342 0.99 1.69 -9.06
N LEU A 343 1.56 2.04 -10.21
CA LEU A 343 0.78 2.49 -11.38
C LEU A 343 -0.20 1.40 -11.87
N GLY A 344 0.02 0.14 -11.50
CA GLY A 344 -0.90 -0.98 -11.71
C GLY A 344 -2.10 -1.06 -10.75
N PHE A 345 -2.29 -0.11 -9.84
CA PHE A 345 -3.37 -0.17 -8.83
C PHE A 345 -4.48 0.82 -9.12
N HIS A 346 -5.30 1.16 -8.11
CA HIS A 346 -6.40 2.11 -8.21
C HIS A 346 -5.93 3.51 -8.59
N ALA A 347 -6.79 4.28 -9.25
CA ALA A 347 -6.50 5.63 -9.74
C ALA A 347 -5.90 6.55 -8.67
N SER A 348 -6.42 6.48 -7.45
CA SER A 348 -5.99 7.35 -6.34
C SER A 348 -4.52 7.21 -5.97
N VAL A 349 -3.92 6.03 -6.11
CA VAL A 349 -2.49 5.85 -5.81
C VAL A 349 -1.62 6.04 -7.06
N ARG A 350 -2.20 5.92 -8.26
CA ARG A 350 -1.50 6.30 -9.51
C ARG A 350 -1.15 7.78 -9.51
N THR A 351 -2.10 8.64 -9.14
CA THR A 351 -1.85 10.09 -9.02
C THR A 351 -0.73 10.38 -8.02
N PHE A 352 -0.70 9.69 -6.87
CA PHE A 352 0.39 9.81 -5.90
C PHE A 352 1.75 9.35 -6.46
N ALA A 353 1.78 8.23 -7.19
CA ALA A 353 2.99 7.74 -7.84
C ALA A 353 3.51 8.72 -8.90
N LEU A 354 2.62 9.27 -9.75
CA LEU A 354 2.95 10.27 -10.76
C LEU A 354 3.46 11.57 -10.13
N LEU A 355 2.77 12.07 -9.09
CA LEU A 355 3.21 13.24 -8.35
C LEU A 355 4.59 13.02 -7.73
N THR A 356 4.86 11.84 -7.20
CA THR A 356 6.17 11.46 -6.67
C THR A 356 7.24 11.46 -7.76
N LEU A 357 6.93 10.94 -8.94
CA LEU A 357 7.84 10.97 -10.09
C LEU A 357 8.19 12.41 -10.50
N ILE A 358 7.19 13.30 -10.56
CA ILE A 358 7.38 14.73 -10.87
C ILE A 358 8.28 15.40 -9.83
N ILE A 359 8.03 15.17 -8.54
CA ILE A 359 8.84 15.74 -7.45
C ILE A 359 10.28 15.24 -7.53
N VAL A 360 10.48 13.94 -7.74
CA VAL A 360 11.84 13.37 -7.87
C VAL A 360 12.55 13.91 -9.12
N ALA A 361 11.84 14.10 -10.23
CA ALA A 361 12.39 14.74 -11.42
C ALA A 361 12.80 16.19 -11.13
N GLY A 362 11.98 16.96 -10.42
CA GLY A 362 12.32 18.33 -10.00
C GLY A 362 13.56 18.38 -9.09
N ILE A 363 13.64 17.47 -8.11
CA ILE A 363 14.82 17.32 -7.25
C ILE A 363 16.06 16.95 -8.08
N PHE A 364 15.92 16.02 -9.02
CA PHE A 364 16.99 15.62 -9.93
C PHE A 364 17.48 16.81 -10.77
N LEU A 365 16.58 17.56 -11.41
CA LEU A 365 16.91 18.74 -12.23
C LEU A 365 17.64 19.80 -11.41
N TYR A 366 17.17 20.08 -10.19
CA TYR A 366 17.84 21.00 -9.27
C TYR A 366 19.30 20.59 -9.00
N TYR A 367 19.55 19.33 -8.65
CA TYR A 367 20.91 18.85 -8.39
C TYR A 367 21.77 18.72 -9.65
N PHE A 368 21.15 18.37 -10.78
CA PHE A 368 21.81 18.28 -12.08
C PHE A 368 22.37 19.65 -12.53
N TRP A 369 21.59 20.72 -12.32
CA TRP A 369 22.00 22.10 -12.58
C TRP A 369 23.11 22.57 -11.65
N ARG A 370 23.09 22.14 -10.38
CA ARG A 370 24.17 22.39 -9.41
C ARG A 370 25.47 21.61 -9.68
N LYS A 371 25.56 20.85 -10.79
CA LYS A 371 26.72 20.04 -11.22
C LYS A 371 27.19 18.98 -10.19
N VAL A 372 26.35 18.60 -9.23
CA VAL A 372 26.72 17.60 -8.21
C VAL A 372 26.58 16.19 -8.79
N LYS A 373 27.68 15.46 -8.98
CA LYS A 373 27.71 14.02 -9.36
C LYS A 373 26.74 13.65 -10.50
N ARG A 374 26.80 14.40 -11.61
CA ARG A 374 25.86 14.30 -12.75
C ARG A 374 25.69 12.87 -13.27
N THR A 375 26.78 12.10 -13.38
CA THR A 375 26.75 10.73 -13.89
C THR A 375 25.92 9.80 -13.01
N THR A 376 26.12 9.84 -11.69
CA THR A 376 25.32 9.06 -10.72
C THR A 376 23.85 9.45 -10.76
N LEU A 377 23.56 10.74 -10.87
CA LEU A 377 22.18 11.22 -10.95
C LEU A 377 21.51 10.78 -12.26
N LEU A 378 22.18 10.93 -13.41
CA LEU A 378 21.64 10.51 -14.71
C LEU A 378 21.38 9.00 -14.75
N ASN A 379 22.37 8.21 -14.31
CA ASN A 379 22.24 6.76 -14.23
C ASN A 379 21.14 6.33 -13.25
N GLY A 380 21.04 7.03 -12.11
CA GLY A 380 20.02 6.78 -11.11
C GLY A 380 18.62 7.09 -11.63
N PHE A 381 18.43 8.27 -12.23
CA PHE A 381 17.15 8.67 -12.79
C PHE A 381 16.76 7.79 -13.98
N GLY A 382 17.70 7.46 -14.88
CA GLY A 382 17.49 6.50 -15.95
C GLY A 382 17.06 5.12 -15.44
N LEU A 383 17.71 4.62 -14.36
CA LEU A 383 17.33 3.37 -13.72
C LEU A 383 15.94 3.43 -13.08
N LEU A 384 15.59 4.56 -12.45
CA LEU A 384 14.25 4.78 -11.90
C LEU A 384 13.18 4.72 -12.99
N LEU A 385 13.38 5.40 -14.13
CA LEU A 385 12.46 5.37 -15.26
C LEU A 385 12.35 3.95 -15.85
N LEU A 386 13.49 3.29 -16.07
CA LEU A 386 13.52 1.92 -16.56
C LEU A 386 12.73 0.97 -15.65
N LEU A 387 12.96 1.00 -14.34
CA LEU A 387 12.25 0.09 -13.42
C LEU A 387 10.79 0.48 -13.19
N THR A 388 10.43 1.75 -13.39
CA THR A 388 9.02 2.18 -13.47
C THR A 388 8.35 1.54 -14.68
N LEU A 389 9.00 1.57 -15.84
CA LEU A 389 8.53 0.90 -17.06
C LEU A 389 8.53 -0.62 -16.93
N VAL A 390 9.43 -1.22 -16.15
CA VAL A 390 9.39 -2.68 -15.87
C VAL A 390 8.15 -3.03 -15.03
N GLY A 391 7.85 -2.23 -13.99
CA GLY A 391 6.68 -2.49 -13.15
C GLY A 391 5.34 -2.25 -13.87
N PHE A 392 5.25 -1.19 -14.67
CA PHE A 392 4.01 -0.77 -15.34
C PHE A 392 3.90 -1.25 -16.81
N GLY A 393 5.02 -1.59 -17.44
CA GLY A 393 5.15 -1.87 -18.88
C GLY A 393 4.20 -2.93 -19.44
N PRO A 394 3.99 -4.09 -18.80
CA PRO A 394 3.03 -5.06 -19.31
C PRO A 394 1.63 -4.48 -19.44
N ARG A 395 1.25 -3.56 -18.54
CA ARG A 395 -0.06 -2.93 -18.53
C ARG A 395 -0.18 -1.82 -19.57
N LEU A 396 0.90 -1.10 -19.89
CA LEU A 396 0.90 -0.11 -20.98
C LEU A 396 0.36 -0.69 -22.29
N LEU A 397 0.61 -1.97 -22.55
CA LEU A 397 0.13 -2.68 -23.75
C LEU A 397 -1.41 -2.82 -23.81
N PHE A 398 -2.08 -2.74 -22.66
CA PHE A 398 -3.53 -2.93 -22.51
C PHE A 398 -4.24 -1.69 -21.93
N SER A 399 -3.53 -0.57 -21.84
CA SER A 399 -4.01 0.68 -21.24
C SER A 399 -4.25 1.73 -22.32
N PRO A 400 -5.50 1.94 -22.75
CA PRO A 400 -5.88 3.14 -23.47
C PRO A 400 -5.46 4.41 -22.71
N PRO A 401 -5.01 5.47 -23.41
CA PRO A 401 -4.56 6.71 -22.76
C PRO A 401 -5.61 7.33 -21.82
N ASN A 402 -6.89 7.35 -22.21
CA ASN A 402 -7.99 7.87 -21.37
C ASN A 402 -8.12 7.12 -20.04
N ILE A 403 -7.94 5.80 -20.05
CA ILE A 403 -8.00 4.96 -18.85
C ILE A 403 -6.73 5.14 -18.00
N PHE A 404 -5.56 5.25 -18.65
CA PHE A 404 -4.31 5.46 -17.94
C PHE A 404 -4.30 6.77 -17.16
N PHE A 405 -4.64 7.87 -17.83
CA PHE A 405 -4.72 9.21 -17.24
C PHE A 405 -6.02 9.45 -16.46
N HIS A 406 -6.96 8.50 -16.54
CA HIS A 406 -8.25 8.55 -15.86
C HIS A 406 -9.06 9.82 -16.18
N THR A 407 -8.98 10.29 -17.44
CA THR A 407 -9.57 11.56 -17.89
C THR A 407 -11.08 11.61 -17.70
N GLU A 408 -11.76 10.45 -17.69
CA GLU A 408 -13.20 10.33 -17.45
C GLU A 408 -13.64 10.74 -16.02
N ALA A 409 -12.74 10.68 -15.03
CA ALA A 409 -13.07 11.15 -13.68
C ALA A 409 -12.72 12.62 -13.44
N LEU A 410 -12.06 13.28 -14.40
CA LEU A 410 -11.88 14.71 -14.34
C LEU A 410 -13.25 15.38 -14.54
N THR A 411 -13.39 16.59 -14.00
CA THR A 411 -14.65 17.35 -13.88
C THR A 411 -15.46 17.49 -15.19
N GLU A 412 -14.83 17.25 -16.35
CA GLU A 412 -15.43 17.30 -17.68
C GLU A 412 -16.69 16.42 -17.83
N ALA A 413 -16.76 15.30 -17.11
CA ALA A 413 -17.89 14.36 -17.25
C ALA A 413 -19.21 14.90 -16.66
N ASN A 414 -19.16 15.76 -15.65
CA ASN A 414 -20.36 16.19 -14.91
C ASN A 414 -20.93 17.54 -15.36
N GLN A 415 -20.12 18.41 -15.98
CA GLN A 415 -20.57 19.74 -16.42
C GLN A 415 -20.95 19.79 -17.91
N GLY A 416 -21.00 18.63 -18.57
CA GLY A 416 -21.14 18.53 -20.02
C GLY A 416 -19.86 18.93 -20.74
N SER A 417 -19.67 18.41 -21.95
CA SER A 417 -18.50 18.70 -22.80
C SER A 417 -18.36 20.19 -23.18
N SER A 418 -19.31 21.04 -22.82
CA SER A 418 -19.38 22.47 -23.13
C SER A 418 -18.84 23.41 -22.04
N ALA A 419 -18.51 22.92 -20.84
CA ALA A 419 -18.01 23.78 -19.78
C ALA A 419 -16.67 24.44 -20.16
N SER A 420 -16.61 25.76 -20.09
CA SER A 420 -15.43 26.56 -20.40
C SER A 420 -14.27 26.27 -19.44
N LEU A 421 -13.02 26.47 -19.89
CA LEU A 421 -11.83 26.33 -19.03
C LEU A 421 -11.93 27.17 -17.75
N LEU A 422 -12.55 28.37 -17.84
CA LEU A 422 -12.74 29.26 -16.71
C LEU A 422 -13.68 28.67 -15.66
N GLU A 423 -14.80 28.05 -16.07
CA GLU A 423 -15.74 27.38 -15.15
C GLU A 423 -15.07 26.21 -14.44
N ARG A 424 -14.23 25.44 -15.14
CA ARG A 424 -13.48 24.32 -14.57
C ARG A 424 -12.45 24.76 -13.54
N VAL A 425 -11.71 25.84 -13.84
CA VAL A 425 -10.77 26.47 -12.90
C VAL A 425 -11.53 27.01 -11.70
N LYS A 426 -12.65 27.70 -11.90
CA LYS A 426 -13.50 28.21 -10.81
C LYS A 426 -14.01 27.09 -9.92
N TYR A 427 -14.58 26.03 -10.50
CA TYR A 427 -15.02 24.84 -9.76
C TYR A 427 -13.88 24.21 -8.95
N THR A 428 -12.69 24.11 -9.53
CA THR A 428 -11.52 23.56 -8.85
C THR A 428 -11.08 24.43 -7.67
N ILE A 429 -11.04 25.75 -7.85
CA ILE A 429 -10.73 26.72 -6.79
C ILE A 429 -11.74 26.64 -5.65
N GLU A 430 -13.02 26.47 -5.95
CA GLU A 430 -14.08 26.34 -4.95
C GLU A 430 -14.04 25.01 -4.19
N ASN A 431 -13.66 23.91 -4.86
CA ASN A 431 -13.60 22.58 -4.24
C ASN A 431 -12.28 22.27 -3.54
N TYR A 432 -11.19 22.95 -3.87
CA TYR A 432 -9.90 22.69 -3.23
C TYR A 432 -9.89 22.98 -1.72
N PRO A 433 -10.42 24.10 -1.22
CA PRO A 433 -10.57 24.33 0.22
C PRO A 433 -11.41 23.24 0.89
N LYS A 434 -12.54 22.83 0.29
CA LYS A 434 -13.37 21.73 0.80
C LYS A 434 -12.59 20.41 0.87
N SER A 435 -11.76 20.17 -0.14
CA SER A 435 -10.90 19.00 -0.20
C SER A 435 -9.80 19.03 0.86
N LEU A 436 -9.17 20.18 1.11
CA LEU A 436 -8.19 20.34 2.19
C LEU A 436 -8.83 20.16 3.57
N MET A 437 -10.04 20.67 3.76
CA MET A 437 -10.76 20.55 5.02
C MET A 437 -11.23 19.13 5.33
N VAL A 438 -11.12 18.17 4.40
CA VAL A 438 -11.50 16.76 4.62
C VAL A 438 -10.70 16.09 5.71
N TYR A 439 -9.50 16.58 6.02
CA TYR A 439 -8.73 16.06 7.14
C TYR A 439 -9.41 16.29 8.50
N ILE A 440 -10.15 17.39 8.64
CA ILE A 440 -10.49 17.94 9.97
C ILE A 440 -11.97 18.28 10.15
N TYR A 441 -12.68 18.62 9.06
CA TYR A 441 -14.01 19.21 9.14
C TYR A 441 -14.94 18.71 8.05
N GLU A 442 -14.54 18.79 6.78
CA GLU A 442 -15.42 18.40 5.68
C GLU A 442 -15.64 16.89 5.70
N PRO A 443 -16.89 16.44 5.54
CA PRO A 443 -17.20 15.03 5.50
C PRO A 443 -16.60 14.38 4.26
N VAL A 444 -16.26 13.10 4.38
CA VAL A 444 -16.10 12.28 3.18
C VAL A 444 -17.46 11.90 2.59
N ASN A 445 -17.46 11.68 1.29
CA ASN A 445 -18.66 11.40 0.51
C ASN A 445 -18.57 10.01 -0.12
N VAL A 446 -19.72 9.49 -0.58
CA VAL A 446 -19.90 8.20 -1.26
C VAL A 446 -20.10 6.99 -0.34
N LYS A 447 -19.06 6.25 0.07
CA LYS A 447 -19.27 4.89 0.62
C LYS A 447 -19.30 4.81 2.15
N SER A 448 -18.56 5.67 2.84
CA SER A 448 -18.48 5.67 4.30
C SER A 448 -19.75 6.25 4.92
N HIS A 449 -20.57 5.38 5.50
CA HIS A 449 -21.82 5.70 6.19
C HIS A 449 -21.75 6.82 7.25
N ASN A 450 -20.59 7.03 7.90
CA ASN A 450 -20.47 8.01 8.98
C ASN A 450 -20.24 9.45 8.46
N HIS A 451 -19.88 9.61 7.18
CA HIS A 451 -19.54 10.89 6.57
C HIS A 451 -18.63 11.75 7.46
N GLN A 452 -17.66 11.13 8.13
CA GLN A 452 -16.74 11.86 9.01
C GLN A 452 -15.51 12.35 8.23
N PRO A 453 -14.87 13.45 8.68
CA PRO A 453 -13.54 13.80 8.20
C PRO A 453 -12.53 12.68 8.50
N VAL A 454 -11.39 12.70 7.82
CA VAL A 454 -10.34 11.66 7.94
C VAL A 454 -9.83 11.51 9.37
N LEU A 455 -9.70 12.61 10.12
CA LEU A 455 -9.23 12.61 11.50
C LEU A 455 -10.34 13.05 12.46
N PRO A 456 -10.50 12.37 13.61
CA PRO A 456 -11.35 12.86 14.68
C PRO A 456 -10.76 14.17 15.27
N PRO A 457 -11.60 15.04 15.89
CA PRO A 457 -11.18 16.38 16.28
C PRO A 457 -9.91 16.47 17.15
N PRO A 458 -9.67 15.59 18.15
CA PRO A 458 -8.43 15.68 18.94
C PRO A 458 -7.17 15.39 18.10
N LEU A 459 -7.24 14.46 17.15
CA LEU A 459 -6.13 14.14 16.25
C LEU A 459 -5.94 15.22 15.17
N ALA A 460 -7.01 15.85 14.72
CA ALA A 460 -6.97 16.97 13.79
C ALA A 460 -6.11 18.14 14.30
N ILE A 461 -6.16 18.44 15.61
CA ILE A 461 -5.31 19.47 16.22
C ILE A 461 -3.82 19.14 16.03
N PHE A 462 -3.43 17.90 16.34
CA PHE A 462 -2.06 17.46 16.17
C PHE A 462 -1.64 17.44 14.70
N PHE A 463 -2.53 17.05 13.79
CA PHE A 463 -2.28 17.12 12.36
C PHE A 463 -1.99 18.54 11.87
N VAL A 464 -2.82 19.53 12.25
CA VAL A 464 -2.63 20.93 11.84
C VAL A 464 -1.27 21.45 12.35
N VAL A 465 -0.95 21.20 13.61
CA VAL A 465 0.35 21.56 14.19
C VAL A 465 1.50 20.88 13.42
N GLY A 466 1.36 19.58 13.15
CA GLY A 466 2.34 18.82 12.39
C GLY A 466 2.54 19.35 10.97
N LEU A 467 1.46 19.67 10.25
CA LEU A 467 1.49 20.23 8.91
C LEU A 467 2.18 21.60 8.87
N VAL A 468 1.79 22.51 9.77
CA VAL A 468 2.40 23.85 9.87
C VAL A 468 3.90 23.74 10.16
N LEU A 469 4.30 22.93 11.15
CA LEU A 469 5.71 22.75 11.52
C LEU A 469 6.53 22.00 10.45
N ALA A 470 5.89 21.14 9.65
CA ALA A 470 6.56 20.47 8.54
C ALA A 470 6.95 21.46 7.42
N LEU A 471 6.13 22.49 7.21
CA LEU A 471 6.28 23.48 6.13
C LEU A 471 7.11 24.71 6.53
N LEU A 472 7.02 25.20 7.77
CA LEU A 472 7.71 26.44 8.20
C LEU A 472 9.24 26.34 8.17
N PRO A 473 9.97 27.28 7.54
CA PRO A 473 11.44 27.35 7.62
C PRO A 473 11.92 27.69 9.05
N GLY A 474 13.05 27.10 9.50
CA GLY A 474 13.59 27.32 10.87
C GLY A 474 13.32 26.18 11.87
N GLY A 475 13.68 24.95 11.49
CA GLY A 475 13.13 23.72 12.04
C GLY A 475 13.29 23.45 13.54
N THR A 476 12.29 22.75 14.07
CA THR A 476 12.32 22.01 15.32
C THR A 476 13.42 20.94 15.30
N GLN A 477 13.72 20.35 16.47
CA GLN A 477 14.74 19.30 16.62
C GLN A 477 14.56 18.10 15.67
N TYR A 478 13.34 17.87 15.18
CA TYR A 478 12.98 16.72 14.34
C TYR A 478 12.77 17.06 12.87
N LYS A 479 12.97 18.32 12.44
CA LYS A 479 12.73 18.70 11.04
C LYS A 479 13.75 18.03 10.12
N ASN A 480 13.25 17.28 9.13
CA ASN A 480 14.04 16.74 8.04
C ASN A 480 13.36 17.01 6.68
N PRO A 481 14.07 16.94 5.55
CA PRO A 481 13.46 17.18 4.23
C PRO A 481 12.30 16.23 3.91
N TRP A 482 12.32 15.03 4.49
CA TRP A 482 11.29 14.02 4.29
C TRP A 482 9.94 14.45 4.89
N ILE A 483 9.91 15.01 6.11
CA ILE A 483 8.66 15.46 6.73
C ILE A 483 8.09 16.69 6.03
N THR A 484 8.94 17.60 5.55
CA THR A 484 8.49 18.71 4.71
C THR A 484 7.82 18.20 3.44
N LEU A 485 8.38 17.16 2.81
CA LEU A 485 7.77 16.53 1.65
C LEU A 485 6.45 15.84 1.96
N VAL A 486 6.33 15.15 3.11
CA VAL A 486 5.04 14.62 3.59
C VAL A 486 4.01 15.75 3.78
N GLY A 487 4.43 16.90 4.33
CA GLY A 487 3.60 18.10 4.43
C GLY A 487 3.14 18.64 3.07
N LEU A 488 4.01 18.63 2.06
CA LEU A 488 3.63 19.02 0.69
C LEU A 488 2.60 18.04 0.11
N TYR A 489 2.77 16.73 0.30
CA TYR A 489 1.78 15.76 -0.15
C TYR A 489 0.42 15.94 0.53
N ALA A 490 0.40 16.34 1.81
CA ALA A 490 -0.85 16.64 2.49
C ALA A 490 -1.64 17.79 1.83
N LEU A 491 -0.95 18.73 1.17
CA LEU A 491 -1.57 19.80 0.40
C LEU A 491 -1.97 19.36 -1.02
N PHE A 492 -1.08 18.67 -1.74
CA PHE A 492 -1.32 18.34 -3.15
C PHE A 492 -2.29 17.17 -3.38
N LEU A 493 -2.41 16.23 -2.46
CA LEU A 493 -3.28 15.08 -2.67
C LEU A 493 -4.77 15.41 -2.61
N PRO A 494 -5.26 16.27 -1.70
CA PRO A 494 -6.64 16.76 -1.77
C PRO A 494 -6.97 17.46 -3.10
N PHE A 495 -6.00 18.13 -3.72
CA PHE A 495 -6.19 18.69 -5.05
C PHE A 495 -6.40 17.58 -6.09
N THR A 496 -5.45 16.65 -6.20
CA THR A 496 -5.42 15.62 -7.26
C THR A 496 -6.47 14.51 -7.10
N ASN A 497 -6.78 14.12 -5.87
CA ASN A 497 -7.66 12.98 -5.59
C ASN A 497 -9.10 13.39 -5.27
N SER A 498 -9.38 14.69 -5.14
CA SER A 498 -10.69 15.21 -4.79
C SER A 498 -11.06 16.43 -5.61
N ALA A 499 -10.36 17.56 -5.46
CA ALA A 499 -10.81 18.86 -5.98
C ALA A 499 -10.99 18.93 -7.50
N ILE A 500 -10.11 18.26 -8.25
CA ILE A 500 -10.18 18.22 -9.74
C ILE A 500 -11.01 17.05 -10.27
N THR A 501 -11.62 16.28 -9.38
CA THR A 501 -12.35 15.06 -9.75
C THR A 501 -13.85 15.34 -9.78
N ASN A 502 -14.58 14.44 -10.43
CA ASN A 502 -16.04 14.53 -10.57
C ASN A 502 -16.80 14.41 -9.24
N ILE A 503 -16.17 13.93 -8.16
CA ILE A 503 -16.78 13.80 -6.83
C ILE A 503 -15.80 14.31 -5.77
N THR A 504 -16.11 15.48 -5.21
CA THR A 504 -15.36 16.04 -4.08
C THR A 504 -15.47 15.14 -2.86
N ASN A 505 -14.35 14.89 -2.21
CA ASN A 505 -14.18 14.09 -0.99
C ASN A 505 -14.67 12.64 -1.09
N ALA A 506 -14.64 12.05 -2.28
CA ALA A 506 -14.93 10.62 -2.46
C ALA A 506 -13.97 9.76 -1.63
N ASP A 507 -14.48 9.13 -0.58
CA ASP A 507 -13.72 8.44 0.46
C ASP A 507 -12.74 7.38 -0.09
N TYR A 508 -13.16 6.56 -1.05
CA TYR A 508 -12.32 5.55 -1.72
C TYR A 508 -11.12 6.15 -2.50
N ARG A 509 -11.18 7.44 -2.87
CA ARG A 509 -10.08 8.16 -3.54
C ARG A 509 -9.09 8.78 -2.55
N LEU A 510 -9.48 8.94 -1.29
CA LEU A 510 -8.69 9.60 -0.25
C LEU A 510 -7.77 8.65 0.53
N SER A 511 -7.73 7.36 0.18
CA SER A 511 -6.88 6.37 0.85
C SER A 511 -5.37 6.68 0.93
N PRO A 512 -4.75 7.39 -0.05
CA PRO A 512 -3.40 7.91 0.10
C PRO A 512 -3.23 8.94 1.23
N LEU A 513 -4.30 9.63 1.65
CA LEU A 513 -4.23 10.64 2.70
C LEU A 513 -4.00 10.03 4.08
N TRP A 514 -4.45 8.80 4.33
CA TRP A 514 -4.46 8.19 5.66
C TRP A 514 -3.06 8.02 6.28
N PRO A 515 -2.06 7.43 5.59
CA PRO A 515 -0.71 7.34 6.14
C PRO A 515 -0.09 8.74 6.32
N ILE A 516 -0.35 9.68 5.41
CA ILE A 516 0.14 11.07 5.53
C ILE A 516 -0.46 11.76 6.77
N ALA A 517 -1.76 11.61 6.98
CA ALA A 517 -2.47 12.13 8.13
C ALA A 517 -1.90 11.53 9.43
N ALA A 518 -1.69 10.21 9.49
CA ALA A 518 -1.10 9.55 10.65
C ALA A 518 0.33 10.02 10.96
N ILE A 519 1.16 10.23 9.92
CA ILE A 519 2.53 10.74 10.05
C ILE A 519 2.53 12.16 10.61
N LEU A 520 1.75 13.07 10.01
CA LEU A 520 1.71 14.48 10.42
C LEU A 520 1.06 14.66 11.79
N THR A 521 0.02 13.89 12.11
CA THR A 521 -0.58 13.83 13.45
C THR A 521 0.47 13.42 14.49
N THR A 522 1.24 12.36 14.20
CA THR A 522 2.33 11.90 15.08
C THR A 522 3.41 12.96 15.24
N TYR A 523 3.79 13.62 14.15
CA TYR A 523 4.80 14.67 14.17
C TYR A 523 4.36 15.83 15.07
N GLY A 524 3.14 16.36 14.88
CA GLY A 524 2.59 17.43 15.71
C GLY A 524 2.46 17.03 17.18
N LEU A 525 2.02 15.79 17.46
CA LEU A 525 1.98 15.25 18.82
C LEU A 525 3.36 15.30 19.48
N PHE A 526 4.41 14.82 18.81
CA PHE A 526 5.76 14.81 19.37
C PHE A 526 6.34 16.20 19.58
N GLU A 527 6.04 17.15 18.69
CA GLU A 527 6.44 18.55 18.84
C GLU A 527 5.77 19.22 20.04
N ILE A 528 4.47 18.99 20.24
CA ILE A 528 3.74 19.47 21.43
C ILE A 528 4.36 18.84 22.69
N LEU A 529 4.54 17.53 22.71
CA LEU A 529 5.13 16.83 23.86
C LEU A 529 6.56 17.30 24.16
N ALA A 530 7.36 17.63 23.15
CA ALA A 530 8.70 18.18 23.33
C ALA A 530 8.66 19.56 23.99
N ARG A 531 7.76 20.44 23.55
CA ARG A 531 7.59 21.78 24.15
C ARG A 531 7.06 21.72 25.59
N LEU A 532 6.13 20.80 25.87
CA LEU A 532 5.58 20.61 27.23
C LEU A 532 6.63 20.17 28.25
N ARG A 533 7.72 19.51 27.82
CA ARG A 533 8.82 19.13 28.73
C ARG A 533 9.57 20.31 29.33
N HIS A 534 9.49 21.48 28.70
CA HIS A 534 10.16 22.70 29.16
C HIS A 534 9.28 23.53 30.11
N LEU A 535 8.03 23.16 30.34
CA LEU A 535 7.16 23.85 31.30
C LEU A 535 7.65 23.60 32.74
N LYS A 536 7.73 24.68 33.54
CA LYS A 536 8.20 24.63 34.94
C LYS A 536 7.25 23.86 35.86
N ILE A 537 5.96 23.81 35.54
CA ILE A 537 4.94 23.20 36.40
C ILE A 537 4.50 21.85 35.80
N ALA A 538 4.81 20.77 36.54
CA ALA A 538 4.38 19.40 36.30
C ALA A 538 4.47 18.88 34.84
N PRO A 539 5.64 18.96 34.16
CA PRO A 539 5.80 18.49 32.78
C PRO A 539 5.44 17.02 32.57
N ARG A 540 5.56 16.19 33.63
CA ARG A 540 5.14 14.79 33.61
C ARG A 540 3.61 14.63 33.53
N LEU A 541 2.84 15.47 34.24
CA LEU A 541 1.38 15.44 34.20
C LEU A 541 0.86 15.93 32.85
N ALA A 542 1.41 17.02 32.31
CA ALA A 542 1.04 17.50 30.98
C ALA A 542 1.35 16.47 29.90
N TYR A 543 2.54 15.84 29.95
CA TYR A 543 2.91 14.75 29.04
C TYR A 543 1.96 13.55 29.15
N ALA A 544 1.65 13.12 30.36
CA ALA A 544 0.72 12.01 30.61
C ALA A 544 -0.70 12.35 30.16
N GLY A 545 -1.16 13.59 30.36
CA GLY A 545 -2.46 14.08 29.94
C GLY A 545 -2.62 14.05 28.42
N VAL A 546 -1.67 14.61 27.68
CA VAL A 546 -1.72 14.62 26.20
C VAL A 546 -1.64 13.21 25.63
N ALA A 547 -0.74 12.37 26.14
CA ALA A 547 -0.66 10.96 25.74
C ALA A 547 -1.94 10.19 26.09
N GLY A 548 -2.51 10.43 27.28
CA GLY A 548 -3.76 9.81 27.74
C GLY A 548 -4.95 10.18 26.87
N ILE A 549 -5.12 11.47 26.54
CA ILE A 549 -6.18 11.95 25.64
C ILE A 549 -6.02 11.34 24.25
N THR A 550 -4.78 11.24 23.75
CA THR A 550 -4.51 10.62 22.43
C THR A 550 -4.90 9.14 22.44
N LEU A 551 -4.52 8.38 23.47
CA LEU A 551 -4.93 6.97 23.59
C LEU A 551 -6.43 6.83 23.74
N LEU A 552 -7.06 7.64 24.57
CA LEU A 552 -8.51 7.64 24.75
C LEU A 552 -9.22 7.91 23.42
N THR A 553 -8.71 8.85 22.62
CA THR A 553 -9.25 9.13 21.27
C THR A 553 -9.10 7.93 20.35
N ILE A 554 -7.93 7.29 20.32
CA ILE A 554 -7.67 6.07 19.51
C ILE A 554 -8.63 4.94 19.90
N PHE A 555 -8.77 4.66 21.20
CA PHE A 555 -9.68 3.63 21.70
C PHE A 555 -11.14 3.99 21.47
N TYR A 556 -11.52 5.25 21.69
CA TYR A 556 -12.88 5.73 21.43
C TYR A 556 -13.24 5.61 19.96
N SER A 557 -12.41 6.10 19.04
CA SER A 557 -12.63 5.97 17.59
C SER A 557 -12.75 4.52 17.16
N THR A 558 -11.89 3.63 17.68
CA THR A 558 -11.95 2.19 17.39
C THR A 558 -13.23 1.55 17.94
N PHE A 559 -13.60 1.84 19.19
CA PHE A 559 -14.80 1.29 19.80
C PHE A 559 -16.07 1.82 19.12
N TRP A 560 -16.11 3.13 18.88
CA TRP A 560 -17.19 3.82 18.18
C TRP A 560 -17.39 3.24 16.77
N PHE A 561 -16.30 2.93 16.06
CA PHE A 561 -16.35 2.23 14.76
C PHE A 561 -17.11 0.90 14.87
N PHE A 562 -16.89 0.08 15.90
CA PHE A 562 -17.61 -1.18 16.06
C PHE A 562 -18.97 -1.08 16.75
N ASP A 563 -19.30 0.03 17.39
CA ASP A 563 -20.55 0.14 18.15
C ASP A 563 -21.62 0.95 17.41
N SER A 564 -21.22 2.08 16.84
CA SER A 564 -22.14 3.06 16.24
C SER A 564 -22.39 2.84 14.76
N GLU A 565 -21.47 2.17 14.07
CA GLU A 565 -21.51 2.12 12.62
C GLU A 565 -22.50 1.06 12.15
N ILE A 566 -23.66 1.53 11.72
CA ILE A 566 -24.63 0.73 10.97
C ILE A 566 -23.93 0.27 9.69
N ALA A 567 -23.88 -1.05 9.50
CA ALA A 567 -23.13 -1.67 8.41
C ALA A 567 -23.49 -1.08 7.04
N THR A 568 -22.65 -0.22 6.48
CA THR A 568 -22.76 0.22 5.08
C THR A 568 -24.15 0.77 4.72
N TYR A 569 -24.47 1.98 5.19
CA TYR A 569 -25.54 2.78 4.59
C TYR A 569 -24.98 3.48 3.34
N GLY A 570 -25.45 3.13 2.14
CA GLY A 570 -25.33 4.02 0.97
C GLY A 570 -24.28 3.68 -0.10
N MET A 571 -23.86 2.43 -0.31
CA MET A 571 -22.86 2.15 -1.36
C MET A 571 -23.36 2.47 -2.79
N TYR A 572 -24.69 2.55 -3.01
CA TYR A 572 -25.28 2.73 -4.35
C TYR A 572 -26.26 3.88 -4.54
N ARG A 573 -26.55 4.70 -3.52
CA ARG A 573 -27.55 5.77 -3.68
C ARG A 573 -27.05 7.11 -3.21
N ASN A 574 -27.24 8.10 -4.09
CA ASN A 574 -27.32 9.49 -3.67
C ASN A 574 -28.31 9.56 -2.51
N MET A 575 -27.81 10.00 -1.35
CA MET A 575 -28.55 10.09 -0.08
C MET A 575 -29.81 10.98 -0.14
N SER A 576 -30.13 11.58 -1.29
CA SER A 576 -31.34 12.39 -1.47
C SER A 576 -32.63 11.60 -1.23
N GLU A 577 -32.61 10.27 -1.36
CA GLU A 577 -33.75 9.41 -1.00
C GLU A 577 -33.37 8.44 0.12
N GLU A 578 -33.29 8.96 1.35
CA GLU A 578 -33.08 8.22 2.61
C GLU A 578 -34.05 7.02 2.78
N LYS A 579 -35.11 6.90 1.98
CA LYS A 579 -36.11 5.84 2.11
C LYS A 579 -35.62 4.45 1.69
N ASP A 580 -34.48 4.32 1.00
CA ASP A 580 -34.13 3.08 0.27
C ASP A 580 -32.87 2.34 0.71
N GLY A 581 -32.23 2.75 1.81
CA GLY A 581 -31.00 2.11 2.31
C GLY A 581 -31.16 0.66 2.80
N TYR A 582 -32.38 0.10 2.82
CA TYR A 582 -32.65 -1.27 3.27
C TYR A 582 -32.38 -2.33 2.19
N GLN A 583 -32.30 -1.95 0.92
CA GLN A 583 -32.30 -2.91 -0.20
C GLN A 583 -31.02 -3.77 -0.24
N ASP A 584 -29.89 -3.20 0.17
CA ASP A 584 -28.63 -3.93 0.31
C ASP A 584 -28.73 -5.02 1.40
N TYR A 585 -29.36 -4.71 2.52
CA TYR A 585 -29.62 -5.67 3.58
C TYR A 585 -30.55 -6.78 3.11
N MET A 586 -31.62 -6.42 2.41
CA MET A 586 -32.58 -7.35 1.82
C MET A 586 -31.89 -8.41 0.97
N VAL A 587 -30.93 -8.03 0.10
CA VAL A 587 -30.17 -8.97 -0.72
C VAL A 587 -29.29 -9.88 0.14
N THR A 588 -28.56 -9.32 1.10
CA THR A 588 -27.70 -10.11 2.00
C THR A 588 -28.51 -11.11 2.84
N TYR A 589 -29.69 -10.71 3.34
CA TYR A 589 -30.60 -11.59 4.06
C TYR A 589 -31.19 -12.67 3.17
N ALA A 590 -31.56 -12.34 1.93
CA ALA A 590 -32.04 -13.33 0.96
C ALA A 590 -30.97 -14.41 0.71
N ILE A 591 -29.73 -14.00 0.44
CA ILE A 591 -28.59 -14.91 0.24
C ILE A 591 -28.39 -15.81 1.46
N LYS A 592 -28.27 -15.23 2.67
CA LYS A 592 -28.07 -15.99 3.90
C LYS A 592 -29.23 -16.95 4.17
N THR A 593 -30.46 -16.53 3.88
CA THR A 593 -31.64 -17.39 4.07
C THR A 593 -31.64 -18.56 3.12
N ILE A 594 -31.32 -18.34 1.84
CA ILE A 594 -31.18 -19.43 0.85
C ILE A 594 -30.04 -20.37 1.24
N GLN A 595 -28.90 -19.85 1.70
CA GLN A 595 -27.75 -20.67 2.11
C GLN A 595 -28.01 -21.51 3.38
N ASN A 596 -28.82 -20.99 4.30
CA ASN A 596 -29.09 -21.64 5.59
C ASN A 596 -30.34 -22.52 5.57
N ASN A 597 -31.26 -22.33 4.61
CA ASN A 597 -32.46 -23.15 4.48
C ASN A 597 -32.17 -24.38 3.60
N PRO A 598 -32.20 -25.62 4.14
CA PRO A 598 -31.89 -26.82 3.37
C PRO A 598 -32.79 -27.03 2.16
N LEU A 599 -34.08 -26.68 2.27
CA LEU A 599 -35.07 -26.85 1.20
C LEU A 599 -34.80 -25.92 0.02
N LEU A 600 -34.39 -24.68 0.28
CA LEU A 600 -34.05 -23.70 -0.76
C LEU A 600 -32.67 -23.99 -1.37
N LYS A 601 -31.70 -24.37 -0.53
CA LYS A 601 -30.33 -24.69 -0.94
C LYS A 601 -30.25 -25.86 -1.92
N SER A 602 -31.16 -26.83 -1.81
CA SER A 602 -31.22 -27.98 -2.72
C SER A 602 -31.90 -27.67 -4.06
N GLN A 603 -32.53 -26.50 -4.21
CA GLN A 603 -33.19 -26.14 -5.47
C GLN A 603 -32.19 -25.60 -6.49
N ASN A 604 -32.42 -25.98 -7.77
CA ASN A 604 -31.72 -25.39 -8.90
C ASN A 604 -32.16 -23.95 -9.18
N SER A 605 -33.33 -23.54 -8.69
CA SER A 605 -33.84 -22.18 -8.81
C SER A 605 -34.62 -21.73 -7.59
N VAL A 606 -34.57 -20.44 -7.27
CA VAL A 606 -35.37 -19.81 -6.22
C VAL A 606 -36.02 -18.55 -6.79
N CYS A 607 -37.30 -18.36 -6.48
CA CYS A 607 -38.06 -17.18 -6.90
C CYS A 607 -38.08 -16.13 -5.78
N LEU A 608 -37.67 -14.90 -6.09
CA LEU A 608 -37.79 -13.72 -5.23
C LEU A 608 -39.00 -12.93 -5.69
N ILE A 609 -40.00 -12.83 -4.83
CA ILE A 609 -41.23 -12.07 -5.08
C ILE A 609 -41.14 -10.78 -4.28
N ALA A 610 -41.17 -9.64 -4.97
CA ALA A 610 -40.91 -8.33 -4.38
C ALA A 610 -41.88 -7.25 -4.88
N SER A 611 -41.89 -6.11 -4.18
CA SER A 611 -42.63 -4.91 -4.60
C SER A 611 -42.12 -4.40 -5.96
N PRO A 612 -42.92 -3.66 -6.74
CA PRO A 612 -42.50 -3.13 -8.04
C PRO A 612 -41.19 -2.32 -7.95
N LYS A 613 -41.01 -1.56 -6.87
CA LYS A 613 -39.81 -0.78 -6.57
C LYS A 613 -38.59 -1.69 -6.36
N ASN A 614 -38.73 -2.73 -5.57
CA ASN A 614 -37.66 -3.68 -5.28
C ASN A 614 -37.30 -4.57 -6.47
N VAL A 615 -38.25 -4.88 -7.36
CA VAL A 615 -37.95 -5.61 -8.60
C VAL A 615 -36.93 -4.85 -9.44
N GLY A 616 -37.12 -3.54 -9.65
CA GLY A 616 -36.16 -2.72 -10.41
C GLY A 616 -34.74 -2.82 -9.84
N PHE A 617 -34.61 -2.69 -8.52
CA PHE A 617 -33.32 -2.85 -7.82
C PHE A 617 -32.73 -4.26 -7.93
N LEU A 618 -33.52 -5.30 -7.64
CA LEU A 618 -33.06 -6.69 -7.69
C LEU A 618 -32.64 -7.11 -9.09
N THR A 619 -33.22 -6.49 -10.13
CA THR A 619 -32.87 -6.79 -11.53
C THR A 619 -31.58 -6.14 -12.02
N LEU A 620 -30.99 -5.23 -11.24
CA LEU A 620 -29.68 -4.64 -11.54
C LEU A 620 -28.63 -5.73 -11.68
N GLU A 621 -27.75 -5.59 -12.68
CA GLU A 621 -26.71 -6.58 -13.00
C GLU A 621 -25.82 -6.88 -11.80
N GLN A 622 -25.34 -5.84 -11.11
CA GLN A 622 -24.51 -5.95 -9.91
C GLN A 622 -25.17 -6.70 -8.73
N ILE A 623 -26.51 -6.77 -8.69
CA ILE A 623 -27.25 -7.53 -7.67
C ILE A 623 -27.37 -9.00 -8.10
N LYS A 624 -27.60 -9.26 -9.40
CA LYS A 624 -27.57 -10.63 -9.96
C LYS A 624 -26.20 -11.26 -9.75
N ASP A 625 -25.14 -10.52 -10.06
CA ASP A 625 -23.74 -10.84 -9.83
C ASP A 625 -23.45 -11.32 -8.39
N GLN A 626 -24.10 -10.73 -7.40
CA GLN A 626 -23.97 -11.15 -6.00
C GLN A 626 -24.66 -12.49 -5.74
N PHE A 627 -25.88 -12.66 -6.24
CA PHE A 627 -26.56 -13.95 -6.14
C PHE A 627 -25.75 -15.04 -6.84
N ASP A 628 -25.26 -14.79 -8.05
CA ASP A 628 -24.48 -15.76 -8.83
C ASP A 628 -23.17 -16.14 -8.13
N PHE A 629 -22.52 -15.17 -7.47
CA PHE A 629 -21.34 -15.49 -6.69
C PHE A 629 -21.68 -16.32 -5.45
N PHE A 630 -22.60 -15.87 -4.58
CA PHE A 630 -22.86 -16.56 -3.31
C PHE A 630 -23.69 -17.84 -3.44
N LEU A 631 -24.42 -17.99 -4.55
CA LEU A 631 -25.31 -19.10 -4.86
C LEU A 631 -25.02 -19.67 -6.28
N PRO A 632 -23.79 -20.13 -6.57
CA PRO A 632 -23.37 -20.47 -7.93
C PRO A 632 -24.10 -21.68 -8.54
N ARG A 633 -24.93 -22.38 -7.76
CA ARG A 633 -25.73 -23.54 -8.18
C ARG A 633 -27.23 -23.26 -8.20
N THR A 634 -27.66 -22.07 -7.78
CA THR A 634 -29.08 -21.74 -7.63
C THR A 634 -29.39 -20.51 -8.47
N LYS A 635 -30.21 -20.69 -9.51
CA LYS A 635 -30.66 -19.60 -10.35
C LYS A 635 -31.70 -18.76 -9.60
N VAL A 636 -31.37 -17.51 -9.32
CA VAL A 636 -32.28 -16.58 -8.64
C VAL A 636 -33.15 -15.88 -9.69
N MET A 637 -34.45 -16.12 -9.63
CA MET A 637 -35.45 -15.49 -10.50
C MET A 637 -36.18 -14.41 -9.71
N ILE A 638 -36.51 -13.28 -10.36
CA ILE A 638 -37.16 -12.14 -9.70
C ILE A 638 -38.52 -11.93 -10.34
N ARG A 639 -39.56 -11.85 -9.51
CA ARG A 639 -40.95 -11.66 -9.95
C ARG A 639 -41.60 -10.50 -9.21
N LYS A 640 -42.40 -9.73 -9.94
CA LYS A 640 -43.29 -8.72 -9.37
C LYS A 640 -44.45 -9.40 -8.66
N ALA A 641 -44.72 -9.00 -7.43
CA ALA A 641 -45.89 -9.46 -6.70
C ALA A 641 -47.20 -9.09 -7.42
N GLY A 642 -48.16 -10.02 -7.46
CA GLY A 642 -49.51 -9.74 -7.92
C GLY A 642 -50.36 -8.96 -6.90
N GLN A 643 -49.92 -8.96 -5.64
CA GLN A 643 -50.53 -8.26 -4.51
C GLN A 643 -49.59 -7.18 -3.95
N GLU A 644 -50.13 -6.25 -3.16
CA GLU A 644 -49.34 -5.21 -2.52
C GLU A 644 -48.41 -5.83 -1.45
N ILE A 645 -47.10 -5.74 -1.69
CA ILE A 645 -46.06 -6.16 -0.75
C ILE A 645 -45.35 -4.91 -0.25
N ALA A 646 -45.17 -4.80 1.06
CA ALA A 646 -44.46 -3.69 1.64
C ALA A 646 -43.03 -3.60 1.09
N ASP A 647 -42.58 -2.36 0.86
CA ASP A 647 -41.25 -2.10 0.33
C ASP A 647 -40.14 -2.66 1.21
N ASN A 648 -40.38 -2.96 2.50
CA ASN A 648 -39.43 -3.60 3.40
C ASN A 648 -39.58 -5.13 3.50
N GLN A 649 -40.25 -5.79 2.54
CA GLN A 649 -40.48 -7.23 2.54
C GLN A 649 -40.13 -7.85 1.19
N ILE A 650 -39.61 -9.08 1.24
CA ILE A 650 -39.50 -9.98 0.09
C ILE A 650 -39.98 -11.37 0.48
N TYR A 651 -40.43 -12.13 -0.50
CA TYR A 651 -40.85 -13.51 -0.30
C TYR A 651 -39.98 -14.42 -1.17
N LEU A 652 -39.59 -15.56 -0.61
CA LEU A 652 -38.84 -16.60 -1.31
C LEU A 652 -39.77 -17.79 -1.59
N ALA A 653 -39.75 -18.29 -2.82
CA ALA A 653 -40.45 -19.51 -3.21
C ALA A 653 -39.51 -20.48 -3.95
N ASN A 654 -39.83 -21.77 -3.92
CA ASN A 654 -39.07 -22.84 -4.60
C ASN A 654 -39.27 -22.85 -6.13
N SER A 655 -40.38 -22.30 -6.64
CA SER A 655 -40.69 -22.15 -8.06
C SER A 655 -41.22 -20.74 -8.35
N CYS A 656 -41.17 -20.30 -9.61
CA CYS A 656 -41.81 -19.05 -10.06
C CYS A 656 -43.17 -19.26 -10.75
N GLU A 657 -43.75 -20.45 -10.67
CA GLU A 657 -45.04 -20.79 -11.29
C GLU A 657 -46.20 -19.87 -10.84
N GLN A 658 -47.20 -19.72 -11.71
CA GLN A 658 -48.25 -18.71 -11.54
C GLN A 658 -49.26 -19.04 -10.43
N ASN A 659 -49.37 -20.30 -10.01
CA ASN A 659 -50.40 -20.79 -9.09
C ASN A 659 -49.92 -20.98 -7.65
N LEU A 660 -48.80 -20.35 -7.25
CA LEU A 660 -48.34 -20.47 -5.87
C LEU A 660 -49.26 -19.70 -4.92
N THR A 661 -49.76 -20.42 -3.92
CA THR A 661 -50.48 -19.79 -2.81
C THR A 661 -49.47 -19.11 -1.88
N THR A 662 -49.93 -18.15 -1.09
CA THR A 662 -49.08 -17.46 -0.10
C THR A 662 -48.50 -18.39 0.97
N GLU A 663 -49.04 -19.61 1.11
CA GLU A 663 -48.58 -20.61 2.09
C GLU A 663 -47.21 -21.20 1.72
N ASP A 664 -46.87 -21.21 0.42
CA ASP A 664 -45.60 -21.73 -0.08
C ASP A 664 -44.44 -20.71 0.01
N TRP A 665 -44.73 -19.49 0.48
CA TRP A 665 -43.79 -18.39 0.47
C TRP A 665 -43.11 -18.23 1.83
N ILE A 666 -41.78 -18.18 1.82
CA ILE A 666 -41.01 -17.79 3.01
C ILE A 666 -40.93 -16.27 3.01
N LYS A 667 -41.71 -15.65 3.90
CA LYS A 667 -41.66 -14.21 4.14
C LYS A 667 -40.35 -13.82 4.82
N LEU A 668 -39.61 -12.89 4.21
CA LEU A 668 -38.47 -12.21 4.84
C LEU A 668 -38.86 -10.79 5.19
N ASP A 669 -39.10 -10.56 6.47
CA ASP A 669 -39.26 -9.21 7.04
C ASP A 669 -37.89 -8.71 7.49
N TYR A 670 -37.14 -8.12 6.54
CA TYR A 670 -35.82 -7.62 6.87
C TYR A 670 -35.96 -6.38 7.75
N CYS A 671 -35.16 -6.36 8.82
CA CYS A 671 -35.25 -5.40 9.92
C CYS A 671 -36.47 -5.55 10.83
N GLY A 672 -37.28 -6.60 10.67
CA GLY A 672 -38.35 -6.95 11.62
C GLY A 672 -37.81 -7.40 12.98
N GLN A 673 -36.59 -7.94 13.04
CA GLN A 673 -35.87 -8.20 14.27
C GLN A 673 -34.59 -7.37 14.35
N PRO A 674 -34.41 -6.52 15.38
CA PRO A 674 -33.19 -5.74 15.55
C PRO A 674 -32.02 -6.66 15.90
N GLN A 675 -31.21 -6.99 14.90
CA GLN A 675 -29.92 -7.63 15.09
C GLN A 675 -28.81 -6.58 15.00
N LYS A 676 -27.90 -6.58 15.99
CA LYS A 676 -26.71 -5.71 15.96
C LYS A 676 -25.99 -5.90 14.63
N TYR A 677 -25.61 -4.81 13.98
CA TYR A 677 -24.96 -4.73 12.65
C TYR A 677 -25.82 -5.05 11.43
N SER A 678 -26.99 -5.64 11.58
CA SER A 678 -27.71 -6.21 10.43
C SER A 678 -28.88 -5.35 9.97
N CYS A 679 -29.41 -4.47 10.82
CA CYS A 679 -30.44 -3.51 10.46
C CYS A 679 -30.41 -2.30 11.40
N PRO A 680 -30.66 -1.07 10.89
CA PRO A 680 -30.82 0.10 11.75
C PRO A 680 -32.01 -0.13 12.72
N PRO A 681 -31.87 0.15 14.03
CA PRO A 681 -32.98 0.06 14.95
C PRO A 681 -34.10 1.00 14.49
N GLY A 682 -35.26 0.41 14.15
CA GLY A 682 -36.56 1.04 13.84
C GLY A 682 -36.60 2.51 13.40
N LYS A 683 -37.22 2.78 12.25
CA LYS A 683 -37.62 4.11 11.71
C LYS A 683 -38.25 5.11 12.70
N LYS A 684 -38.52 4.75 13.95
CA LYS A 684 -39.37 5.55 14.84
C LYS A 684 -38.68 6.72 15.53
N ASN A 685 -37.36 6.82 15.68
CA ASN A 685 -36.72 7.97 16.36
C ASN A 685 -35.22 8.13 16.09
N PHE A 686 -34.73 7.82 14.89
CA PHE A 686 -33.39 8.27 14.49
C PHE A 686 -33.46 9.75 14.09
N LEU A 687 -33.60 10.62 15.09
CA LEU A 687 -33.08 11.99 15.02
C LEU A 687 -31.55 11.87 15.02
N ILE A 688 -31.01 11.45 13.88
CA ILE A 688 -29.60 11.69 13.60
C ILE A 688 -29.49 13.22 13.69
N TRP A 689 -28.58 13.71 14.53
CA TRP A 689 -28.07 15.08 14.41
C TRP A 689 -27.29 15.18 13.08
N VAL A 690 -27.98 14.97 11.96
CA VAL A 690 -27.54 15.50 10.67
C VAL A 690 -27.69 16.98 10.89
N ARG A 691 -26.56 17.67 11.12
CA ARG A 691 -26.54 19.12 10.88
C ARG A 691 -27.25 19.31 9.55
N PRO A 692 -28.32 20.12 9.45
CA PRO A 692 -29.06 20.29 8.21
C PRO A 692 -28.00 20.49 7.13
N ALA A 693 -27.97 19.55 6.16
CA ALA A 693 -27.08 19.67 5.02
C ALA A 693 -27.29 21.10 4.53
N ALA A 694 -26.23 21.91 4.59
CA ALA A 694 -26.31 23.31 4.19
C ALA A 694 -27.03 23.30 2.85
N SER A 695 -28.26 23.83 2.82
CA SER A 695 -29.14 23.69 1.67
C SER A 695 -28.37 24.20 0.47
N GLN A 696 -27.92 23.29 -0.39
CA GLN A 696 -27.41 23.66 -1.70
C GLN A 696 -28.65 24.08 -2.48
N THR A 697 -29.07 25.32 -2.28
CA THR A 697 -29.91 26.05 -3.21
C THR A 697 -29.08 26.18 -4.48
N ASN A 698 -29.40 25.37 -5.48
CA ASN A 698 -29.07 25.65 -6.88
C ASN A 698 -29.81 26.90 -7.33
#